data_AF-A0A445LYR2-F1
#
_entry.id   AF-A0A445LYR2-F1
#
_cell.length_a   1.000
_cell.length_b   1.000
_cell.length_c   1.000
_cell.angle_alpha   90.00
_cell.angle_beta   90.00
_cell.angle_gamma   90.00
#
_symmetry.space_group_name_H-M   'P 1'
#
loop_
_entity.id
_entity.type
_entity.pdbx_description
1 polymer ?
#
loop_
_entity_poly.entity_id
_entity_poly.type
_entity_poly.pdbx_seq_one_letter_code
_entity_poly.pdbx_strand_id
1 'polypeptide(L)'
;MSRCFFVGYPDRTKGYRFFCPDKRNKIVESMNAKFLELDVVDLVIPSNEIDVESPKTISLPLPIPVVSVSSFVSIKTGVQIIPIETRNYEPGDVSIVKGDKFNKNQCHKNEIERAKMNDRLFGSGLSSLMYAQVCTGPNIAFIVGVLSRYQLNPRNDHWIVAKKVIRLSIMDSIARPLRILCDNNIVVFYTKNNKTSKGSKHLKLKCPTIRDLVKDGSIVVKHVDIDSMLVDPMTKGLKPVVFIQHVENMGIVSSFDMLVITLYPLSPNHQNLSQIQTNLTTMELEAPQVSTWEGYVDWRNKPALRGRHGGMLAASFVLVAEILENLAFLANASNLVLYLRHYMHMSPSKSANNVTNFMGTAFILALLGGFLSDAFFTSYRVYLISAVIEFLGLIVLTIQARDPSLKPPKCDLDTPCQEVNGSKAAMLFIGLYLVALGVGGIKGSLPAHGGEQFDETTPSGRKQRSTFFNYFVFCLSCGALIAVTFVVWIEDNKGWQWGFAISTISIFVSIPVFLAGSATYKNKIPSGSPLTTILKVLVAALLNICTYKNTSSAVVNMASSPSNPHSGRMESKLETAKASTIAETPTSHLKFLNKAVTNKPRYSSLECTVQQVEDVKVVLKVLPIFGCTIILNCCLAQLSTFSVEQAATMDTKLGSLKVPPSSLPVFPVVFIMILAPIYDHIIIPYTRKATKSEMGITHLQRIGFGLVLSIVAMAVAALVEIKRKRVATHSGLLDYPTKPLPITFLWIAFQYLFLGSADLFTLAGLLEFFFSEAPIRMRSLATSLSWASLAMGYYLSSVIVSIVNSVTGNGTHKPWLSGANFNHYHLEKFYWLMCVLSGLNFLHYLYWATRYKYRGTGTTS
;
A
#
# COMPACT_ATOMS: atom_id res chain seq x y z
N MET A 1 16.37 35.27 39.17
CA MET A 1 15.44 34.14 38.90
C MET A 1 15.82 33.50 37.58
N SER A 2 15.99 32.17 37.53
CA SER A 2 16.12 31.43 36.27
C SER A 2 14.84 31.55 35.44
N ARG A 3 14.95 31.78 34.12
CA ARG A 3 13.78 31.97 33.25
C ARG A 3 13.40 30.64 32.63
N CYS A 4 12.14 30.21 32.85
CA CYS A 4 11.56 29.05 32.20
C CYS A 4 10.45 29.49 31.25
N PHE A 5 10.45 28.96 30.04
CA PHE A 5 9.48 29.30 28.99
C PHE A 5 8.38 28.24 28.95
N PHE A 6 7.12 28.63 28.80
CA PHE A 6 6.03 27.68 28.59
C PHE A 6 6.10 27.08 27.17
N VAL A 7 5.92 25.76 27.05
CA VAL A 7 6.07 25.03 25.77
C VAL A 7 4.80 24.24 25.40
N GLY A 8 3.90 23.97 26.35
CA GLY A 8 2.61 23.35 26.08
C GLY A 8 2.07 22.50 27.23
N TYR A 9 1.15 21.61 26.93
CA TYR A 9 0.52 20.69 27.87
C TYR A 9 1.03 19.25 27.63
N PRO A 10 1.25 18.41 28.66
CA PRO A 10 1.64 17.01 28.46
C PRO A 10 0.48 16.15 27.94
N ASP A 11 0.78 15.24 27.02
CA ASP A 11 -0.20 14.44 26.28
C ASP A 11 -1.01 13.42 27.13
N ARG A 12 -0.71 13.33 28.43
CA ARG A 12 -1.28 12.33 29.36
C ARG A 12 -1.64 12.86 30.76
N THR A 13 -1.41 14.14 31.07
CA THR A 13 -1.67 14.72 32.41
C THR A 13 -2.21 16.15 32.32
N LYS A 14 -3.07 16.54 33.28
CA LYS A 14 -3.62 17.90 33.39
C LYS A 14 -2.60 18.87 34.00
N GLY A 15 -1.47 19.08 33.34
CA GLY A 15 -0.41 19.97 33.80
C GLY A 15 0.19 20.85 32.70
N TYR A 16 1.17 21.65 33.08
CA TYR A 16 1.85 22.64 32.24
C TYR A 16 3.33 22.24 32.07
N ARG A 17 3.83 22.21 30.82
CA ARG A 17 5.21 21.85 30.47
C ARG A 17 6.03 23.11 30.16
N PHE A 18 7.15 23.26 30.85
CA PHE A 18 8.08 24.39 30.71
C PHE A 18 9.48 23.92 30.31
N PHE A 19 10.18 24.74 29.53
CA PHE A 19 11.59 24.57 29.21
C PHE A 19 12.45 25.54 30.04
N CYS A 20 13.34 25.00 30.85
CA CYS A 20 14.24 25.72 31.74
C CYS A 20 15.69 25.48 31.29
N PRO A 21 16.30 26.35 30.47
CA PRO A 21 17.67 26.14 29.98
C PRO A 21 18.71 26.06 31.11
N ASP A 22 18.48 26.78 32.21
CA ASP A 22 19.38 26.89 33.36
C ASP A 22 19.36 25.66 34.31
N LYS A 23 18.56 24.63 34.03
CA LYS A 23 18.40 23.43 34.88
C LYS A 23 18.90 22.17 34.19
N ARG A 24 19.53 21.25 34.96
CA ARG A 24 20.03 19.94 34.46
C ARG A 24 18.96 19.17 33.67
N ASN A 25 17.73 19.13 34.19
CA ASN A 25 16.57 18.67 33.43
C ASN A 25 15.95 19.87 32.70
N LYS A 26 16.18 19.94 31.39
CA LYS A 26 15.78 21.08 30.54
C LYS A 26 14.27 21.24 30.39
N ILE A 27 13.48 20.20 30.65
CA ILE A 27 12.02 20.23 30.62
C ILE A 27 11.51 19.90 32.03
N VAL A 28 10.53 20.67 32.50
CA VAL A 28 9.89 20.56 33.81
C VAL A 28 8.39 20.62 33.63
N GLU A 29 7.65 19.70 34.25
CA GLU A 29 6.19 19.70 34.25
C GLU A 29 5.66 20.05 35.65
N SER A 30 4.61 20.87 35.72
CA SER A 30 3.91 21.19 36.96
C SER A 30 2.40 21.21 36.74
N MET A 31 1.63 20.58 37.62
CA MET A 31 0.16 20.68 37.58
C MET A 31 -0.36 22.02 38.12
N ASN A 32 0.42 22.69 38.98
CA ASN A 32 0.10 24.02 39.48
C ASN A 32 1.06 25.05 38.88
N ALA A 33 0.56 25.88 37.96
CA ALA A 33 1.24 27.05 37.44
C ALA A 33 0.28 28.25 37.49
N LYS A 34 0.77 29.40 37.96
CA LYS A 34 0.00 30.63 38.04
C LYS A 34 0.70 31.67 37.17
N PHE A 35 0.15 31.92 35.98
CA PHE A 35 0.68 32.91 35.05
C PHE A 35 0.40 34.30 35.63
N LEU A 36 1.47 35.05 35.91
CA LEU A 36 1.41 36.46 36.25
C LEU A 36 1.68 37.25 34.97
N GLU A 37 0.70 38.01 34.50
CA GLU A 37 0.95 39.04 33.50
C GLU A 37 1.80 40.16 34.13
N LEU A 38 2.66 40.78 33.31
CA LEU A 38 3.65 41.74 33.77
C LEU A 38 3.05 43.14 33.98
N ASP A 39 2.28 43.30 35.06
CA ASP A 39 2.11 44.61 35.68
C ASP A 39 3.46 45.05 36.29
N VAL A 40 4.03 46.14 35.77
CA VAL A 40 5.17 46.82 36.38
C VAL A 40 4.65 47.64 37.56
N VAL A 41 5.29 47.48 38.72
CA VAL A 41 5.01 48.29 39.92
C VAL A 41 5.83 49.57 39.85
N ASP A 42 5.17 50.69 39.56
CA ASP A 42 5.70 52.04 39.75
C ASP A 42 4.84 52.81 40.77
N LEU A 43 5.49 53.56 41.66
CA LEU A 43 4.82 54.31 42.73
C LEU A 43 4.61 55.79 42.34
N VAL A 44 3.36 56.25 42.51
CA VAL A 44 2.98 57.57 43.07
C VAL A 44 3.31 58.85 42.26
N ILE A 45 2.27 59.40 41.59
CA ILE A 45 1.69 60.79 41.66
C ILE A 45 2.65 62.02 41.53
N PRO A 46 2.32 63.14 40.80
CA PRO A 46 1.12 63.54 40.01
C PRO A 46 1.46 63.67 38.48
N SER A 47 1.27 64.72 37.65
CA SER A 47 0.62 66.08 37.66
C SER A 47 0.37 66.65 36.23
N ASN A 48 -0.47 67.70 36.14
CA ASN A 48 -0.56 68.86 35.21
C ASN A 48 -0.25 68.77 33.67
N GLU A 49 -0.93 69.46 32.73
CA GLU A 49 -2.22 70.20 32.70
C GLU A 49 -2.58 70.67 31.25
N ILE A 50 -3.81 71.21 31.04
CA ILE A 50 -4.32 72.07 29.94
C ILE A 50 -4.81 71.41 28.61
N ASP A 51 -5.93 71.96 28.10
CA ASP A 51 -6.74 71.62 26.90
C ASP A 51 -6.38 72.45 25.62
N VAL A 52 -7.09 72.22 24.49
CA VAL A 52 -7.91 73.25 23.74
C VAL A 52 -8.24 72.86 22.27
N GLU A 53 -9.50 72.45 22.05
CA GLU A 53 -10.46 72.87 20.98
C GLU A 53 -10.23 72.65 19.44
N SER A 54 -11.14 73.16 18.57
CA SER A 54 -11.36 72.77 17.13
C SER A 54 -11.72 73.99 16.19
N PRO A 55 -12.68 74.10 15.19
CA PRO A 55 -13.74 73.21 14.59
C PRO A 55 -14.04 73.27 13.02
N LYS A 56 -14.62 72.19 12.42
CA LYS A 56 -15.57 72.15 11.24
C LYS A 56 -15.05 72.61 9.82
N THR A 57 -15.76 72.56 8.64
CA THR A 57 -17.20 72.44 8.23
C THR A 57 -17.48 71.99 6.73
N ILE A 58 -18.56 71.21 6.45
CA ILE A 58 -19.63 71.19 5.36
C ILE A 58 -19.40 71.70 3.87
N SER A 59 -20.09 71.29 2.75
CA SER A 59 -20.73 70.04 2.18
C SER A 59 -21.46 70.27 0.79
N LEU A 60 -21.90 69.20 0.05
CA LEU A 60 -22.98 69.11 -1.02
C LEU A 60 -22.72 69.69 -2.46
N PRO A 61 -23.53 69.42 -3.56
CA PRO A 61 -24.82 68.68 -3.74
C PRO A 61 -24.94 67.64 -4.93
N LEU A 62 -26.18 67.29 -5.36
CA LEU A 62 -26.72 66.29 -6.35
C LEU A 62 -27.16 66.94 -7.73
N PRO A 63 -27.86 66.35 -8.77
CA PRO A 63 -28.74 65.14 -8.84
C PRO A 63 -28.88 64.26 -10.16
N ILE A 64 -29.43 63.01 -10.03
CA ILE A 64 -30.64 62.34 -10.66
C ILE A 64 -30.87 62.42 -12.21
N PRO A 65 -31.21 61.33 -13.01
CA PRO A 65 -32.38 60.40 -12.86
C PRO A 65 -32.17 58.87 -13.15
N VAL A 66 -33.22 58.12 -13.57
CA VAL A 66 -33.42 56.63 -13.49
C VAL A 66 -34.39 56.09 -14.59
N VAL A 67 -34.21 54.84 -15.13
CA VAL A 67 -35.21 53.91 -15.79
C VAL A 67 -34.50 52.62 -16.29
N SER A 68 -35.00 51.36 -16.30
CA SER A 68 -36.01 50.57 -15.53
C SER A 68 -35.73 49.05 -15.78
N VAL A 69 -35.65 48.11 -14.80
CA VAL A 69 -36.73 47.24 -14.25
C VAL A 69 -37.46 46.37 -15.32
N SER A 70 -37.72 45.05 -15.23
CA SER A 70 -37.73 44.00 -14.16
C SER A 70 -37.32 42.60 -14.75
N SER A 71 -37.00 41.53 -14.00
CA SER A 71 -37.88 40.72 -13.11
C SER A 71 -37.14 39.78 -12.13
N PHE A 72 -37.86 39.30 -11.10
CA PHE A 72 -37.33 38.63 -9.90
C PHE A 72 -37.85 37.19 -9.70
N VAL A 73 -37.10 36.39 -8.93
CA VAL A 73 -37.62 35.59 -7.80
C VAL A 73 -36.65 35.77 -6.61
N SER A 74 -37.13 35.65 -5.36
CA SER A 74 -36.36 35.92 -4.14
C SER A 74 -36.61 34.86 -3.04
N ILE A 75 -35.56 34.45 -2.32
CA ILE A 75 -35.64 33.59 -1.13
C ILE A 75 -34.78 34.20 0.00
N LYS A 76 -35.21 33.99 1.25
CA LYS A 76 -34.89 34.81 2.43
C LYS A 76 -33.56 34.43 3.12
N THR A 77 -32.61 35.38 3.24
CA THR A 77 -31.90 35.69 4.52
C THR A 77 -31.03 36.98 4.49
N GLY A 78 -31.63 38.12 4.15
CA GLY A 78 -31.30 39.42 4.78
C GLY A 78 -29.91 40.09 4.57
N VAL A 79 -28.92 39.45 3.94
CA VAL A 79 -27.60 40.04 3.64
C VAL A 79 -27.33 39.97 2.13
N GLN A 80 -27.16 41.12 1.51
CA GLN A 80 -26.98 41.27 0.07
C GLN A 80 -25.51 41.57 -0.23
N ILE A 81 -24.77 40.56 -0.70
CA ILE A 81 -23.40 40.74 -1.20
C ILE A 81 -23.49 41.14 -2.68
N ILE A 82 -22.84 42.24 -3.05
CA ILE A 82 -22.76 42.72 -4.44
C ILE A 82 -21.47 42.14 -5.06
N PRO A 83 -21.55 41.40 -6.18
CA PRO A 83 -20.36 40.96 -6.89
C PRO A 83 -19.71 42.14 -7.63
N ILE A 84 -18.38 42.23 -7.56
CA ILE A 84 -17.59 43.21 -8.32
C ILE A 84 -17.00 42.50 -9.54
N GLU A 85 -17.26 43.02 -10.75
CA GLU A 85 -16.65 42.49 -11.97
C GLU A 85 -15.14 42.72 -11.98
N THR A 86 -14.38 41.74 -12.47
CA THR A 86 -12.92 41.85 -12.63
C THR A 86 -12.53 41.70 -14.09
N ARG A 87 -11.74 42.65 -14.60
CA ARG A 87 -11.14 42.57 -15.95
C ARG A 87 -9.87 41.73 -15.91
N ASN A 88 -9.65 40.93 -16.95
CA ASN A 88 -8.36 40.29 -17.21
C ASN A 88 -7.32 41.32 -17.63
N TYR A 89 -6.05 41.11 -17.24
CA TYR A 89 -4.89 41.93 -17.61
C TYR A 89 -3.71 41.03 -18.02
N GLU A 90 -2.87 41.52 -18.93
CA GLU A 90 -1.73 40.79 -19.50
C GLU A 90 -0.40 41.00 -18.73
N PRO A 91 0.63 40.17 -18.97
CA PRO A 91 1.84 40.10 -18.13
C PRO A 91 2.80 41.32 -18.15
N GLY A 92 2.42 42.46 -18.73
CA GLY A 92 3.31 43.62 -18.93
C GLY A 92 3.41 44.62 -17.78
N ASP A 93 2.34 44.80 -16.98
CA ASP A 93 2.17 45.99 -16.12
C ASP A 93 2.88 45.93 -14.74
N VAL A 94 3.76 44.95 -14.52
CA VAL A 94 4.45 44.73 -13.23
C VAL A 94 5.97 44.75 -13.38
N SER A 95 6.61 45.78 -12.83
CA SER A 95 8.02 46.13 -12.99
C SER A 95 9.03 45.25 -12.22
N ILE A 96 8.71 43.97 -11.94
CA ILE A 96 9.61 43.00 -11.29
C ILE A 96 9.48 41.68 -12.05
N VAL A 97 10.59 41.21 -12.64
CA VAL A 97 10.58 40.07 -13.56
C VAL A 97 11.44 38.92 -12.98
N LYS A 98 11.21 37.70 -13.46
CA LYS A 98 11.80 36.46 -12.94
C LYS A 98 13.30 36.31 -13.29
N GLY A 99 14.14 37.16 -12.72
CA GLY A 99 15.60 37.16 -12.88
C GLY A 99 16.38 38.01 -11.87
N ASP A 100 15.73 38.98 -11.23
CA ASP A 100 16.39 39.97 -10.36
C ASP A 100 17.05 39.36 -9.11
N LYS A 101 18.30 39.76 -8.84
CA LYS A 101 19.11 39.28 -7.69
C LYS A 101 19.47 40.42 -6.74
N PHE A 102 18.80 40.47 -5.60
CA PHE A 102 19.09 41.40 -4.50
C PHE A 102 20.09 40.78 -3.51
N ASN A 103 20.97 41.59 -2.92
CA ASN A 103 22.12 41.10 -2.13
C ASN A 103 22.24 41.80 -0.76
N LYS A 104 22.83 41.11 0.23
CA LYS A 104 22.86 41.51 1.65
C LYS A 104 23.53 42.85 1.96
N ASN A 105 24.29 43.43 1.02
CA ASN A 105 24.91 44.75 1.19
C ASN A 105 23.88 45.90 1.18
N GLN A 106 22.60 45.62 0.91
CA GLN A 106 21.48 46.57 0.92
C GLN A 106 20.81 46.70 2.31
N CYS A 107 21.57 46.81 3.40
CA CYS A 107 21.03 47.11 4.74
C CYS A 107 20.79 48.62 4.97
N HIS A 108 19.87 48.97 5.88
CA HIS A 108 19.62 50.35 6.33
C HIS A 108 20.84 50.92 7.04
N LYS A 109 21.16 52.21 6.84
CA LYS A 109 22.36 52.84 7.41
C LYS A 109 22.06 53.73 8.63
N ASN A 110 20.90 54.38 8.68
CA ASN A 110 20.56 55.33 9.74
C ASN A 110 19.30 54.92 10.53
N GLU A 111 19.27 55.19 11.83
CA GLU A 111 18.13 54.81 12.70
C GLU A 111 16.82 55.54 12.34
N ILE A 112 16.89 56.74 11.75
CA ILE A 112 15.72 57.50 11.30
C ILE A 112 14.98 56.78 10.16
N GLU A 113 15.69 56.01 9.31
CA GLU A 113 15.05 55.16 8.28
C GLU A 113 14.31 53.98 8.92
N ARG A 114 14.93 53.37 9.95
CA ARG A 114 14.34 52.27 10.73
C ARG A 114 13.12 52.75 11.54
N ALA A 115 13.12 53.98 12.05
CA ALA A 115 11.98 54.57 12.77
C ALA A 115 10.79 54.90 11.85
N LYS A 116 11.04 55.34 10.60
CA LYS A 116 9.95 55.63 9.63
C LYS A 116 9.23 54.36 9.15
N MET A 117 9.90 53.20 9.15
CA MET A 117 9.25 51.90 9.02
C MET A 117 8.99 51.27 10.38
N ASN A 118 7.92 51.74 11.03
CA ASN A 118 7.30 51.01 12.12
C ASN A 118 6.86 49.63 11.59
N ASP A 119 7.56 48.55 11.95
CA ASP A 119 7.37 47.18 11.46
C ASP A 119 5.90 46.73 11.49
N ARG A 120 5.13 47.25 12.46
CA ARG A 120 3.70 46.97 12.59
C ARG A 120 2.88 47.40 11.37
N LEU A 121 3.23 48.48 10.67
CA LEU A 121 2.50 48.89 9.46
C LEU A 121 2.79 47.97 8.27
N PHE A 122 4.06 47.64 8.02
CA PHE A 122 4.42 46.72 6.93
C PHE A 122 3.86 45.32 7.21
N GLY A 123 4.04 44.82 8.45
CA GLY A 123 3.49 43.54 8.89
C GLY A 123 1.96 43.50 8.81
N SER A 124 1.25 44.55 9.25
CA SER A 124 -0.21 44.60 9.15
C SER A 124 -0.70 44.64 7.69
N GLY A 125 -0.11 45.48 6.84
CA GLY A 125 -0.49 45.54 5.42
C GLY A 125 -0.15 44.25 4.66
N LEU A 126 0.95 43.59 5.02
CA LEU A 126 1.30 42.25 4.53
C LEU A 126 0.28 41.20 4.99
N SER A 127 -0.13 41.20 6.27
CA SER A 127 -1.18 40.30 6.76
C SER A 127 -2.52 40.54 6.06
N SER A 128 -2.90 41.80 5.78
CA SER A 128 -4.07 42.11 4.97
C SER A 128 -3.94 41.61 3.53
N LEU A 129 -2.74 41.68 2.93
CA LEU A 129 -2.48 41.11 1.60
C LEU A 129 -2.46 39.57 1.58
N MET A 130 -1.98 38.92 2.64
CA MET A 130 -2.06 37.46 2.79
C MET A 130 -3.50 36.98 3.01
N TYR A 131 -4.31 37.76 3.72
CA TYR A 131 -5.74 37.53 3.85
C TYR A 131 -6.46 37.74 2.49
N ALA A 132 -6.18 38.84 1.79
CA ALA A 132 -6.70 39.10 0.45
C ALA A 132 -6.29 38.00 -0.56
N GLN A 133 -5.07 37.48 -0.49
CA GLN A 133 -4.61 36.35 -1.31
C GLN A 133 -5.49 35.09 -1.11
N VAL A 134 -5.91 34.82 0.13
CA VAL A 134 -6.82 33.71 0.44
C VAL A 134 -8.24 33.98 -0.07
N CYS A 135 -8.69 35.24 -0.05
CA CYS A 135 -10.06 35.61 -0.45
C CYS A 135 -10.25 35.93 -1.94
N THR A 136 -9.21 36.28 -2.70
CA THR A 136 -9.34 36.84 -4.08
C THR A 136 -8.60 36.05 -5.17
N GLY A 137 -7.86 34.99 -4.81
CA GLY A 137 -7.29 34.05 -5.78
C GLY A 137 -5.79 34.24 -6.07
N PRO A 138 -5.21 33.36 -6.92
CA PRO A 138 -3.77 33.12 -6.97
C PRO A 138 -2.93 34.25 -7.59
N ASN A 139 -3.56 35.22 -8.27
CA ASN A 139 -2.87 36.20 -9.11
C ASN A 139 -1.87 37.08 -8.34
N ILE A 140 -2.13 37.37 -7.04
CA ILE A 140 -1.22 38.11 -6.17
C ILE A 140 -0.29 37.22 -5.33
N ALA A 141 -0.50 35.90 -5.31
CA ALA A 141 0.16 34.97 -4.38
C ALA A 141 1.70 34.93 -4.54
N PHE A 142 2.19 35.08 -5.78
CA PHE A 142 3.63 35.13 -6.04
C PHE A 142 4.28 36.39 -5.42
N ILE A 143 3.67 37.57 -5.59
CA ILE A 143 4.19 38.84 -5.10
C ILE A 143 4.12 38.88 -3.56
N VAL A 144 2.99 38.46 -2.98
CA VAL A 144 2.82 38.38 -1.52
C VAL A 144 3.80 37.35 -0.90
N GLY A 145 4.02 36.21 -1.57
CA GLY A 145 5.02 35.20 -1.18
C GLY A 145 6.50 35.57 -1.42
N VAL A 146 6.76 36.72 -2.06
CA VAL A 146 8.08 37.36 -2.12
C VAL A 146 8.20 38.44 -1.04
N LEU A 147 7.19 39.30 -0.87
CA LEU A 147 7.15 40.35 0.16
C LEU A 147 7.24 39.78 1.59
N SER A 148 6.60 38.64 1.86
CA SER A 148 6.59 38.03 3.20
C SER A 148 7.97 37.60 3.70
N ARG A 149 8.93 37.34 2.81
CA ARG A 149 10.31 36.98 3.15
C ARG A 149 11.08 38.11 3.82
N TYR A 150 10.59 39.35 3.70
CA TYR A 150 11.20 40.55 4.25
C TYR A 150 10.47 41.10 5.49
N GLN A 151 9.50 40.35 6.04
CA GLN A 151 8.71 40.74 7.21
C GLN A 151 9.56 41.04 8.48
N LEU A 152 10.77 40.49 8.57
CA LEU A 152 11.69 40.71 9.70
C LEU A 152 12.64 41.92 9.53
N ASN A 153 12.69 42.55 8.34
CA ASN A 153 13.53 43.73 8.07
C ASN A 153 13.11 44.43 6.76
N PRO A 154 11.97 45.15 6.73
CA PRO A 154 11.39 45.71 5.51
C PRO A 154 12.15 46.94 4.98
N ARG A 155 11.99 47.22 3.68
CA ARG A 155 12.43 48.45 2.99
C ARG A 155 11.25 49.26 2.48
N ASN A 156 11.43 50.57 2.31
CA ASN A 156 10.36 51.48 1.88
C ASN A 156 9.85 51.09 0.48
N ASP A 157 10.74 50.56 -0.36
CA ASP A 157 10.45 50.04 -1.69
C ASP A 157 9.47 48.84 -1.62
N HIS A 158 9.66 47.94 -0.66
CA HIS A 158 8.73 46.83 -0.40
C HIS A 158 7.36 47.36 0.04
N TRP A 159 7.33 48.44 0.82
CA TRP A 159 6.09 49.07 1.28
C TRP A 159 5.35 49.84 0.17
N ILE A 160 6.08 50.43 -0.78
CA ILE A 160 5.53 51.02 -2.00
C ILE A 160 4.89 49.93 -2.89
N VAL A 161 5.57 48.80 -3.09
CA VAL A 161 5.01 47.65 -3.83
C VAL A 161 3.76 47.11 -3.12
N ALA A 162 3.80 46.88 -1.81
CA ALA A 162 2.65 46.43 -1.03
C ALA A 162 1.45 47.40 -1.15
N LYS A 163 1.69 48.72 -1.04
CA LYS A 163 0.65 49.74 -1.26
C LYS A 163 0.09 49.75 -2.67
N LYS A 164 0.90 49.47 -3.71
CA LYS A 164 0.43 49.37 -5.10
C LYS A 164 -0.52 48.17 -5.25
N VAL A 165 -0.20 47.01 -4.66
CA VAL A 165 -1.10 45.85 -4.67
C VAL A 165 -2.39 46.13 -3.89
N ILE A 166 -2.32 46.73 -2.69
CA ILE A 166 -3.52 47.08 -1.89
C ILE A 166 -4.45 48.02 -2.68
N ARG A 167 -3.91 49.02 -3.38
CA ARG A 167 -4.69 49.94 -4.23
C ARG A 167 -5.35 49.29 -5.44
N LEU A 168 -4.83 48.16 -5.94
CA LEU A 168 -5.42 47.41 -7.05
C LEU A 168 -6.59 46.51 -6.61
N SER A 169 -6.88 46.41 -5.31
CA SER A 169 -7.91 45.51 -4.77
C SER A 169 -9.05 46.21 -4.01
N ILE A 170 -9.03 47.54 -3.87
CA ILE A 170 -10.03 48.26 -3.06
C ILE A 170 -10.39 49.61 -3.67
N MET A 171 -11.52 49.66 -4.39
CA MET A 171 -12.49 50.77 -4.34
C MET A 171 -13.79 50.37 -5.04
N ASP A 172 -14.91 50.40 -4.31
CA ASP A 172 -16.01 51.31 -4.66
C ASP A 172 -17.07 51.43 -3.54
N SER A 173 -17.66 52.63 -3.45
CA SER A 173 -18.90 53.04 -2.76
C SER A 173 -19.29 52.40 -1.39
N ILE A 174 -19.25 53.20 -0.32
CA ILE A 174 -19.95 52.91 0.95
C ILE A 174 -21.09 53.93 1.16
N ALA A 175 -22.33 53.45 1.13
CA ALA A 175 -23.54 54.28 1.29
C ALA A 175 -24.29 54.06 2.63
N ARG A 176 -23.71 53.34 3.59
CA ARG A 176 -24.33 53.01 4.90
C ARG A 176 -23.28 52.91 6.02
N PRO A 177 -23.64 53.26 7.27
CA PRO A 177 -22.70 53.22 8.40
C PRO A 177 -22.29 51.80 8.80
N LEU A 178 -21.07 51.67 9.31
CA LEU A 178 -20.39 50.39 9.53
C LEU A 178 -20.90 49.69 10.79
N ARG A 179 -21.39 48.46 10.67
CA ARG A 179 -21.85 47.69 11.84
C ARG A 179 -20.70 46.92 12.45
N ILE A 180 -20.55 47.03 13.77
CA ILE A 180 -19.60 46.23 14.56
C ILE A 180 -20.40 45.32 15.49
N LEU A 181 -20.00 44.05 15.56
CA LEU A 181 -20.63 43.02 16.39
C LEU A 181 -19.70 42.72 17.58
N CYS A 182 -20.27 42.47 18.76
CA CYS A 182 -19.51 42.20 19.98
C CYS A 182 -20.25 41.22 20.89
N ASP A 183 -19.51 40.23 21.39
CA ASP A 183 -19.92 39.17 22.32
C ASP A 183 -20.20 39.68 23.74
N ASN A 184 -19.48 40.72 24.16
CA ASN A 184 -19.53 41.24 25.51
C ASN A 184 -20.63 42.31 25.68
N ASN A 185 -21.78 41.89 26.21
CA ASN A 185 -22.93 42.76 26.45
C ASN A 185 -22.62 44.00 27.32
N ILE A 186 -21.63 43.90 28.22
CA ILE A 186 -21.16 45.03 29.06
C ILE A 186 -20.41 46.06 28.21
N VAL A 187 -19.61 45.63 27.23
CA VAL A 187 -18.94 46.54 26.27
C VAL A 187 -19.97 47.25 25.39
N VAL A 188 -20.97 46.51 24.88
CA VAL A 188 -22.06 47.11 24.08
C VAL A 188 -22.84 48.14 24.89
N PHE A 189 -23.13 47.87 26.17
CA PHE A 189 -23.70 48.85 27.09
C PHE A 189 -22.79 50.10 27.22
N TYR A 190 -21.48 49.93 27.43
CA TYR A 190 -20.52 51.04 27.54
C TYR A 190 -20.31 51.87 26.27
N THR A 191 -20.57 51.32 25.08
CA THR A 191 -20.56 52.10 23.83
C THR A 191 -21.79 52.99 23.64
N LYS A 192 -22.85 52.79 24.43
CA LYS A 192 -24.13 53.51 24.32
C LYS A 192 -24.50 54.32 25.56
N ASN A 193 -24.02 53.92 26.74
CA ASN A 193 -24.35 54.52 28.03
C ASN A 193 -23.08 54.93 28.80
N ASN A 194 -23.16 56.06 29.51
CA ASN A 194 -22.07 56.61 30.33
C ASN A 194 -22.02 56.06 31.78
N LYS A 195 -22.77 55.01 32.13
CA LYS A 195 -22.88 54.50 33.52
C LYS A 195 -22.03 53.25 33.75
N THR A 196 -21.31 53.18 34.86
CA THR A 196 -20.44 52.05 35.25
C THR A 196 -21.10 51.05 36.20
N SER A 197 -20.78 49.76 36.06
CA SER A 197 -21.33 48.65 36.85
C SER A 197 -20.29 47.99 37.76
N LYS A 198 -20.71 47.60 38.99
CA LYS A 198 -19.86 46.91 39.99
C LYS A 198 -19.22 45.61 39.48
N GLY A 199 -19.82 44.95 38.48
CA GLY A 199 -19.28 43.71 37.88
C GLY A 199 -18.05 43.90 36.99
N SER A 200 -17.70 45.14 36.62
CA SER A 200 -16.67 45.43 35.59
C SER A 200 -15.31 45.90 36.14
N LYS A 201 -14.94 45.49 37.37
CA LYS A 201 -13.70 45.92 38.05
C LYS A 201 -12.40 45.70 37.25
N HIS A 202 -12.37 44.75 36.32
CA HIS A 202 -11.19 44.42 35.51
C HIS A 202 -11.17 45.08 34.12
N LEU A 203 -12.19 45.86 33.75
CA LEU A 203 -12.36 46.36 32.39
C LEU A 203 -12.02 47.85 32.25
N LYS A 204 -10.72 48.19 32.32
CA LYS A 204 -10.21 49.56 32.02
C LYS A 204 -10.33 49.88 30.52
N LEU A 205 -11.53 50.27 30.07
CA LEU A 205 -11.84 50.64 28.67
C LEU A 205 -11.11 51.93 28.23
N LYS A 206 -9.89 51.78 27.71
CA LYS A 206 -9.02 52.87 27.23
C LYS A 206 -9.31 53.30 25.76
N CYS A 207 -10.58 53.35 25.35
CA CYS A 207 -11.00 53.71 23.98
C CYS A 207 -12.29 54.58 23.95
N PRO A 208 -12.20 55.92 24.08
CA PRO A 208 -13.35 56.80 23.85
C PRO A 208 -13.79 56.82 22.37
N THR A 209 -12.84 56.74 21.43
CA THR A 209 -13.03 56.91 19.98
C THR A 209 -14.17 56.06 19.38
N ILE A 210 -14.35 54.82 19.84
CA ILE A 210 -15.44 53.95 19.35
C ILE A 210 -16.82 54.45 19.81
N ARG A 211 -16.93 55.03 21.01
CA ARG A 211 -18.18 55.64 21.49
C ARG A 211 -18.55 56.88 20.68
N ASP A 212 -17.55 57.69 20.31
CA ASP A 212 -17.82 58.93 19.59
C ASP A 212 -18.14 58.65 18.11
N LEU A 213 -17.49 57.67 17.47
CA LEU A 213 -17.88 57.15 16.15
C LEU A 213 -19.29 56.49 16.13
N VAL A 214 -19.80 56.05 17.29
CA VAL A 214 -21.18 55.56 17.44
C VAL A 214 -22.20 56.69 17.64
N LYS A 215 -21.81 57.81 18.26
CA LYS A 215 -22.64 59.02 18.36
C LYS A 215 -22.78 59.75 17.02
N ASP A 216 -21.68 59.81 16.27
CA ASP A 216 -21.59 60.38 14.93
C ASP A 216 -22.40 59.59 13.88
N GLY A 217 -22.94 58.42 14.26
CA GLY A 217 -23.72 57.54 13.39
C GLY A 217 -22.87 56.73 12.40
N SER A 218 -21.61 57.13 12.16
CA SER A 218 -20.63 56.44 11.31
C SER A 218 -20.45 54.95 11.63
N ILE A 219 -20.59 54.55 12.90
CA ILE A 219 -20.50 53.15 13.35
C ILE A 219 -21.74 52.75 14.18
N VAL A 220 -22.20 51.50 14.05
CA VAL A 220 -23.28 50.95 14.89
C VAL A 220 -22.83 49.65 15.57
N VAL A 221 -22.55 49.72 16.87
CA VAL A 221 -22.21 48.54 17.68
C VAL A 221 -23.49 47.79 18.09
N LYS A 222 -23.54 46.47 17.85
CA LYS A 222 -24.61 45.56 18.32
C LYS A 222 -24.03 44.43 19.18
N HIS A 223 -24.80 44.00 20.17
CA HIS A 223 -24.56 42.74 20.85
C HIS A 223 -24.95 41.58 19.94
N VAL A 224 -24.17 40.52 20.02
CA VAL A 224 -24.36 39.21 19.39
C VAL A 224 -23.91 38.21 20.45
N ASP A 225 -24.61 37.09 20.62
CA ASP A 225 -24.21 36.14 21.67
C ASP A 225 -22.90 35.41 21.34
N ILE A 226 -22.26 34.79 22.33
CA ILE A 226 -20.99 34.06 22.16
C ILE A 226 -21.17 32.92 21.15
N ASP A 227 -22.28 32.17 21.27
CA ASP A 227 -22.68 31.14 20.30
C ASP A 227 -23.26 31.74 18.99
N SER A 228 -23.01 33.02 18.70
CA SER A 228 -23.38 33.71 17.43
C SER A 228 -22.28 34.66 16.90
N MET A 229 -21.13 34.78 17.57
CA MET A 229 -20.06 35.70 17.20
C MET A 229 -19.08 35.05 16.19
N LEU A 230 -19.23 35.41 14.91
CA LEU A 230 -18.55 34.80 13.77
C LEU A 230 -17.02 34.66 13.85
N VAL A 231 -16.34 35.53 14.60
CA VAL A 231 -14.87 35.56 14.69
C VAL A 231 -14.32 34.69 15.84
N ASP A 232 -15.19 34.19 16.73
CA ASP A 232 -14.81 33.33 17.85
C ASP A 232 -14.07 32.02 17.44
N PRO A 233 -14.39 31.32 16.33
CA PRO A 233 -13.60 30.20 15.81
C PRO A 233 -12.10 30.48 15.63
N MET A 234 -11.71 31.73 15.42
CA MET A 234 -10.31 32.14 15.21
C MET A 234 -9.60 32.56 16.50
N THR A 235 -10.30 32.66 17.63
CA THR A 235 -9.78 33.24 18.88
C THR A 235 -10.08 32.42 20.14
N LYS A 236 -11.05 31.49 20.10
CA LYS A 236 -11.52 30.72 21.26
C LYS A 236 -11.71 29.23 20.88
N GLY A 237 -11.50 28.34 21.84
CA GLY A 237 -11.81 26.92 21.69
C GLY A 237 -13.31 26.63 21.83
N LEU A 238 -14.05 26.70 20.72
CA LEU A 238 -15.49 26.46 20.67
C LEU A 238 -15.86 24.96 20.66
N LYS A 239 -17.11 24.64 21.03
CA LYS A 239 -17.69 23.31 20.81
C LYS A 239 -17.82 23.04 19.30
N PRO A 240 -17.60 21.82 18.78
CA PRO A 240 -17.53 21.57 17.34
C PRO A 240 -18.74 22.04 16.52
N VAL A 241 -19.97 21.83 17.02
CA VAL A 241 -21.21 22.27 16.36
C VAL A 241 -21.24 23.80 16.19
N VAL A 242 -20.91 24.53 17.26
CA VAL A 242 -20.87 26.00 17.26
C VAL A 242 -19.73 26.51 16.36
N PHE A 243 -18.59 25.83 16.32
CA PHE A 243 -17.49 26.16 15.42
C PHE A 243 -17.90 26.06 13.93
N ILE A 244 -18.53 24.96 13.54
CA ILE A 244 -18.99 24.71 12.16
C ILE A 244 -20.00 25.78 11.73
N GLN A 245 -21.02 26.02 12.57
CA GLN A 245 -22.08 27.00 12.31
C GLN A 245 -21.54 28.41 12.01
N HIS A 246 -20.46 28.83 12.66
CA HIS A 246 -19.84 30.15 12.39
C HIS A 246 -19.01 30.18 11.12
N VAL A 247 -18.29 29.10 10.79
CA VAL A 247 -17.43 29.06 9.61
C VAL A 247 -18.25 28.94 8.31
N GLU A 248 -19.44 28.33 8.35
CA GLU A 248 -20.45 28.48 7.29
C GLU A 248 -20.91 29.94 7.15
N ASN A 249 -21.38 30.55 8.24
CA ASN A 249 -21.96 31.89 8.24
C ASN A 249 -20.93 32.99 7.91
N MET A 250 -19.62 32.71 7.96
CA MET A 250 -18.56 33.57 7.44
C MET A 250 -18.42 33.53 5.90
N GLY A 251 -19.16 32.67 5.21
CA GLY A 251 -19.06 32.50 3.75
C GLY A 251 -17.76 31.83 3.30
N ILE A 252 -16.93 31.35 4.24
CA ILE A 252 -15.73 30.54 3.96
C ILE A 252 -16.13 29.23 3.27
N VAL A 253 -17.36 28.77 3.54
CA VAL A 253 -17.96 27.61 2.87
C VAL A 253 -19.44 27.88 2.56
N SER A 254 -19.90 27.50 1.36
CA SER A 254 -21.20 27.87 0.81
C SER A 254 -22.38 26.97 1.21
N SER A 255 -22.14 25.86 1.89
CA SER A 255 -23.16 25.02 2.52
C SER A 255 -22.55 24.13 3.61
N PHE A 256 -23.37 23.70 4.57
CA PHE A 256 -23.02 22.72 5.60
C PHE A 256 -22.26 21.55 5.00
N ASP A 257 -22.77 21.04 3.88
CA ASP A 257 -22.26 19.93 3.09
C ASP A 257 -20.82 20.09 2.58
N MET A 258 -20.32 21.31 2.34
CA MET A 258 -18.94 21.54 1.89
C MET A 258 -17.96 21.79 3.05
N LEU A 259 -18.47 22.14 4.24
CA LEU A 259 -17.67 22.29 5.47
C LEU A 259 -17.56 20.94 6.18
N VAL A 260 -18.63 20.15 6.05
CA VAL A 260 -18.59 18.71 5.82
C VAL A 260 -17.47 18.44 4.79
N ILE A 261 -17.56 18.58 3.45
CA ILE A 261 -16.49 18.12 2.49
C ILE A 261 -15.05 18.29 2.97
N THR A 262 -14.71 19.50 3.41
CA THR A 262 -13.32 19.88 3.69
C THR A 262 -12.80 19.29 5.01
N LEU A 263 -13.67 18.65 5.81
CA LEU A 263 -13.34 17.81 6.95
C LEU A 263 -13.86 16.34 6.82
N TYR A 264 -14.88 16.08 5.98
CA TYR A 264 -15.57 14.82 5.62
C TYR A 264 -16.57 15.01 4.42
N PRO A 265 -16.41 14.43 3.21
CA PRO A 265 -17.31 14.54 2.02
C PRO A 265 -18.86 14.49 2.16
N LEU A 266 -19.58 15.06 1.15
CA LEU A 266 -21.07 15.18 0.99
C LEU A 266 -21.87 13.89 1.33
N SER A 267 -23.15 13.88 1.78
CA SER A 267 -24.38 14.68 1.42
C SER A 267 -24.96 14.38 0.01
N PRO A 268 -26.19 14.81 -0.41
CA PRO A 268 -27.17 15.69 0.27
C PRO A 268 -28.62 15.14 0.37
N ASN A 269 -29.42 15.70 1.29
CA ASN A 269 -30.67 16.40 0.93
C ASN A 269 -31.32 17.10 2.14
N HIS A 270 -32.21 18.06 1.86
CA HIS A 270 -32.62 19.08 2.81
C HIS A 270 -34.16 19.17 2.99
N GLN A 271 -34.57 19.69 4.15
CA GLN A 271 -35.89 20.27 4.44
C GLN A 271 -37.16 19.38 4.35
N ASN A 272 -37.65 19.01 5.53
CA ASN A 272 -38.98 19.48 5.92
C ASN A 272 -38.96 19.96 7.39
N LEU A 273 -38.56 21.23 7.60
CA LEU A 273 -38.24 21.75 8.94
C LEU A 273 -39.45 21.85 9.89
N SER A 274 -40.67 21.66 9.39
CA SER A 274 -41.91 21.58 10.18
C SER A 274 -42.16 20.23 10.85
N GLN A 275 -41.37 19.18 10.54
CA GLN A 275 -41.29 17.97 11.37
C GLN A 275 -40.28 18.10 12.54
N ILE A 276 -39.35 19.05 12.44
CA ILE A 276 -38.23 19.18 13.40
C ILE A 276 -38.67 19.73 14.77
N GLN A 277 -39.87 20.31 14.86
CA GLN A 277 -40.50 20.63 16.16
C GLN A 277 -40.93 19.38 16.94
N THR A 278 -41.20 18.25 16.26
CA THR A 278 -41.81 17.05 16.86
C THR A 278 -40.77 15.96 17.16
N ASN A 279 -39.70 15.88 16.37
CA ASN A 279 -38.65 14.84 16.53
C ASN A 279 -37.66 15.14 17.68
N LEU A 280 -37.85 16.23 18.43
CA LEU A 280 -36.92 16.64 19.50
C LEU A 280 -36.98 15.78 20.77
N THR A 281 -37.93 14.85 20.89
CA THR A 281 -38.12 13.97 22.06
C THR A 281 -37.54 12.56 21.90
N THR A 282 -37.03 12.20 20.71
CA THR A 282 -36.47 10.86 20.42
C THR A 282 -34.94 10.89 20.30
N MET A 283 -34.24 11.48 21.28
CA MET A 283 -32.78 11.49 21.34
C MET A 283 -32.19 10.19 21.92
N GLU A 284 -32.35 9.07 21.23
CA GLU A 284 -31.59 7.83 21.53
C GLU A 284 -30.30 7.72 20.70
N LEU A 285 -29.21 8.27 21.25
CA LEU A 285 -27.83 7.77 21.07
C LEU A 285 -27.38 7.32 19.66
N GLU A 286 -27.49 8.17 18.64
CA GLU A 286 -26.73 7.96 17.41
C GLU A 286 -25.23 8.25 17.61
N ALA A 287 -24.39 7.26 17.30
CA ALA A 287 -22.94 7.38 17.34
C ALA A 287 -22.39 8.14 16.11
N PRO A 288 -21.23 8.81 16.20
CA PRO A 288 -20.64 9.50 15.04
C PRO A 288 -20.42 8.52 13.87
N GLN A 289 -20.73 8.96 12.64
CA GLN A 289 -20.63 8.12 11.44
C GLN A 289 -19.21 7.58 11.23
N VAL A 290 -18.98 6.33 11.63
CA VAL A 290 -17.68 5.69 11.46
C VAL A 290 -17.55 5.19 10.02
N SER A 291 -16.84 5.96 9.19
CA SER A 291 -16.59 5.61 7.79
C SER A 291 -16.06 4.17 7.65
N THR A 292 -16.64 3.42 6.71
CA THR A 292 -16.40 1.99 6.51
C THR A 292 -15.43 1.72 5.36
N TRP A 293 -14.97 0.48 5.28
CA TRP A 293 -14.28 -0.10 4.13
C TRP A 293 -15.28 -0.89 3.28
N GLU A 294 -15.68 -0.33 2.13
CA GLU A 294 -16.55 -1.02 1.17
C GLU A 294 -15.95 -2.34 0.70
N GLY A 295 -16.72 -3.43 0.76
CA GLY A 295 -16.23 -4.77 0.41
C GLY A 295 -15.38 -5.46 1.48
N TYR A 296 -15.31 -4.92 2.72
CA TYR A 296 -14.56 -5.54 3.82
C TYR A 296 -15.37 -5.66 5.13
N VAL A 297 -15.07 -6.71 5.90
CA VAL A 297 -15.66 -7.01 7.22
C VAL A 297 -14.60 -7.23 8.30
N ASP A 298 -14.99 -7.10 9.56
CA ASP A 298 -14.20 -7.56 10.72
C ASP A 298 -14.25 -9.10 10.85
N TRP A 299 -13.64 -9.65 11.90
CA TRP A 299 -13.67 -11.09 12.18
C TRP A 299 -15.03 -11.64 12.63
N ARG A 300 -15.99 -10.76 12.93
CA ARG A 300 -17.38 -11.07 13.34
C ARG A 300 -18.38 -10.86 12.20
N ASN A 301 -17.91 -10.73 10.96
CA ASN A 301 -18.70 -10.40 9.77
C ASN A 301 -19.44 -9.04 9.83
N LYS A 302 -19.01 -8.10 10.69
CA LYS A 302 -19.54 -6.72 10.72
C LYS A 302 -18.76 -5.82 9.75
N PRO A 303 -19.31 -4.70 9.23
CA PRO A 303 -18.58 -3.80 8.34
C PRO A 303 -17.25 -3.33 8.94
N ALA A 304 -16.15 -3.43 8.18
CA ALA A 304 -14.84 -3.03 8.68
C ALA A 304 -14.74 -1.50 8.77
N LEU A 305 -14.46 -0.99 9.97
CA LEU A 305 -14.37 0.45 10.27
C LEU A 305 -12.98 1.00 9.94
N ARG A 306 -12.91 2.16 9.25
CA ARG A 306 -11.66 2.91 9.02
C ARG A 306 -11.06 3.40 10.34
N GLY A 307 -9.74 3.59 10.38
CA GLY A 307 -8.99 3.98 11.58
C GLY A 307 -8.86 2.88 12.65
N ARG A 308 -9.78 1.91 12.70
CA ARG A 308 -9.77 0.77 13.64
C ARG A 308 -9.23 -0.52 13.03
N HIS A 309 -9.52 -0.79 11.74
CA HIS A 309 -9.12 -2.03 11.07
C HIS A 309 -8.14 -1.78 9.93
N GLY A 310 -7.15 -2.67 9.79
CA GLY A 310 -6.05 -2.59 8.84
C GLY A 310 -4.80 -1.91 9.41
N GLY A 311 -3.89 -1.54 8.52
CA GLY A 311 -2.60 -0.91 8.85
C GLY A 311 -1.55 -1.87 9.42
N MET A 312 -0.41 -1.30 9.83
CA MET A 312 0.79 -2.07 10.18
C MET A 312 0.63 -2.95 11.44
N LEU A 313 -0.25 -2.59 12.38
CA LEU A 313 -0.53 -3.44 13.55
C LEU A 313 -1.17 -4.76 13.12
N ALA A 314 -2.22 -4.70 12.30
CA ALA A 314 -2.85 -5.88 11.71
C ALA A 314 -1.84 -6.71 10.89
N ALA A 315 -1.05 -6.05 10.04
CA ALA A 315 -0.01 -6.71 9.25
C ALA A 315 1.10 -7.36 10.11
N SER A 316 1.38 -6.85 11.31
CA SER A 316 2.42 -7.43 12.18
C SER A 316 2.10 -8.85 12.67
N PHE A 317 0.83 -9.17 12.95
CA PHE A 317 0.43 -10.54 13.30
C PHE A 317 0.58 -11.50 12.11
N VAL A 318 0.29 -11.04 10.90
CA VAL A 318 0.54 -11.77 9.64
C VAL A 318 2.04 -12.05 9.46
N LEU A 319 2.89 -11.06 9.73
CA LEU A 319 4.35 -11.19 9.63
C LEU A 319 4.93 -12.20 10.64
N VAL A 320 4.40 -12.29 11.86
CA VAL A 320 4.86 -13.29 12.85
C VAL A 320 4.32 -14.70 12.52
N ALA A 321 3.10 -14.80 11.99
CA ALA A 321 2.56 -16.07 11.49
C ALA A 321 3.43 -16.65 10.35
N GLU A 322 3.87 -15.82 9.40
CA GLU A 322 4.76 -16.23 8.31
C GLU A 322 6.13 -16.72 8.81
N ILE A 323 6.69 -16.16 9.89
CA ILE A 323 7.94 -16.68 10.49
C ILE A 323 7.73 -18.12 10.97
N LEU A 324 6.60 -18.40 11.63
CA LEU A 324 6.32 -19.69 12.28
C LEU A 324 5.94 -20.78 11.28
N GLU A 325 5.13 -20.47 10.28
CA GLU A 325 4.82 -21.42 9.19
C GLU A 325 6.05 -21.65 8.30
N ASN A 326 6.80 -20.62 7.92
CA ASN A 326 7.92 -20.82 6.99
C ASN A 326 9.11 -21.54 7.66
N LEU A 327 9.24 -21.42 8.99
CA LEU A 327 10.11 -22.28 9.79
C LEU A 327 9.66 -23.75 9.68
N ALA A 328 8.38 -24.04 9.96
CA ALA A 328 7.85 -25.40 9.93
C ALA A 328 7.99 -26.01 8.53
N PHE A 329 7.49 -25.34 7.49
CA PHE A 329 7.57 -25.80 6.11
C PHE A 329 9.01 -26.05 5.66
N LEU A 330 9.92 -25.07 5.82
CA LEU A 330 11.26 -25.20 5.26
C LEU A 330 12.15 -26.19 6.03
N ALA A 331 11.96 -26.36 7.34
CA ALA A 331 12.68 -27.39 8.10
C ALA A 331 12.41 -28.77 7.49
N ASN A 332 11.12 -29.14 7.47
CA ASN A 332 10.66 -30.40 6.91
C ASN A 332 11.08 -30.56 5.43
N ALA A 333 10.89 -29.53 4.60
CA ALA A 333 11.11 -29.61 3.15
C ALA A 333 12.59 -29.64 2.74
N SER A 334 13.46 -28.90 3.43
CA SER A 334 14.88 -28.77 3.05
C SER A 334 15.69 -30.05 3.27
N ASN A 335 15.32 -30.85 4.28
CA ASN A 335 16.05 -32.06 4.66
C ASN A 335 15.32 -33.36 4.23
N LEU A 336 14.06 -33.29 3.76
CA LEU A 336 13.22 -34.46 3.41
C LEU A 336 13.92 -35.48 2.49
N VAL A 337 14.80 -35.03 1.60
CA VAL A 337 15.56 -35.92 0.69
C VAL A 337 16.41 -36.94 1.46
N LEU A 338 17.02 -36.52 2.58
CA LEU A 338 17.81 -37.38 3.46
C LEU A 338 16.92 -38.29 4.32
N TYR A 339 15.73 -37.83 4.76
CA TYR A 339 14.77 -38.71 5.42
C TYR A 339 14.29 -39.85 4.51
N LEU A 340 13.89 -39.52 3.28
CA LEU A 340 13.45 -40.52 2.31
C LEU A 340 14.56 -41.51 1.95
N ARG A 341 15.80 -41.02 1.80
CA ARG A 341 16.97 -41.86 1.51
C ARG A 341 17.38 -42.75 2.69
N HIS A 342 17.51 -42.20 3.90
CA HIS A 342 18.16 -42.88 5.04
C HIS A 342 17.20 -43.53 6.04
N TYR A 343 15.94 -43.12 6.10
CA TYR A 343 14.93 -43.67 7.02
C TYR A 343 13.77 -44.39 6.32
N MET A 344 13.58 -44.15 5.01
CA MET A 344 12.59 -44.85 4.18
C MET A 344 13.22 -45.72 3.07
N HIS A 345 14.56 -45.71 2.99
CA HIS A 345 15.40 -46.47 2.05
C HIS A 345 15.05 -46.30 0.56
N MET A 346 14.56 -45.12 0.18
CA MET A 346 14.33 -44.77 -1.22
C MET A 346 15.66 -44.46 -1.94
N SER A 347 15.77 -44.79 -3.24
CA SER A 347 16.96 -44.46 -4.03
C SER A 347 17.11 -42.93 -4.21
N PRO A 348 18.32 -42.38 -4.39
CA PRO A 348 18.52 -40.92 -4.42
C PRO A 348 17.67 -40.18 -5.47
N SER A 349 17.47 -40.77 -6.65
CA SER A 349 16.59 -40.21 -7.69
C SER A 349 15.10 -40.30 -7.34
N LYS A 350 14.67 -41.36 -6.63
CA LYS A 350 13.29 -41.51 -6.15
C LYS A 350 13.00 -40.57 -4.97
N SER A 351 13.95 -40.40 -4.05
CA SER A 351 13.91 -39.38 -2.99
C SER A 351 13.80 -37.98 -3.58
N ALA A 352 14.68 -37.61 -4.52
CA ALA A 352 14.65 -36.30 -5.17
C ALA A 352 13.30 -36.03 -5.87
N ASN A 353 12.81 -36.98 -6.67
CA ASN A 353 11.50 -36.87 -7.33
C ASN A 353 10.33 -36.75 -6.34
N ASN A 354 10.37 -37.48 -5.22
CA ASN A 354 9.32 -37.40 -4.21
C ASN A 354 9.34 -36.06 -3.46
N VAL A 355 10.51 -35.49 -3.19
CA VAL A 355 10.64 -34.13 -2.62
C VAL A 355 10.15 -33.07 -3.61
N THR A 356 10.56 -33.12 -4.87
CA THR A 356 10.09 -32.13 -5.87
C THR A 356 8.60 -32.25 -6.14
N ASN A 357 8.03 -33.46 -6.13
CA ASN A 357 6.60 -33.67 -6.27
C ASN A 357 5.82 -33.20 -5.02
N PHE A 358 6.34 -33.37 -3.81
CA PHE A 358 5.76 -32.82 -2.57
C PHE A 358 5.75 -31.29 -2.59
N MET A 359 6.90 -30.66 -2.84
CA MET A 359 7.01 -29.19 -2.89
C MET A 359 6.21 -28.60 -4.05
N GLY A 360 6.22 -29.25 -5.22
CA GLY A 360 5.37 -28.89 -6.35
C GLY A 360 3.88 -28.96 -6.02
N THR A 361 3.47 -29.99 -5.27
CA THR A 361 2.07 -30.14 -4.81
C THR A 361 1.69 -29.05 -3.81
N ALA A 362 2.57 -28.73 -2.85
CA ALA A 362 2.32 -27.64 -1.91
C ALA A 362 2.13 -26.29 -2.63
N PHE A 363 3.04 -25.96 -3.55
CA PHE A 363 2.99 -24.69 -4.27
C PHE A 363 1.88 -24.62 -5.34
N ILE A 364 1.43 -25.72 -5.95
CA ILE A 364 0.28 -25.68 -6.88
C ILE A 364 -1.05 -25.57 -6.11
N LEU A 365 -1.14 -26.13 -4.90
CA LEU A 365 -2.29 -25.98 -4.02
C LEU A 365 -2.43 -24.54 -3.47
N ALA A 366 -1.42 -23.68 -3.63
CA ALA A 366 -1.59 -22.24 -3.43
C ALA A 366 -2.58 -21.60 -4.41
N LEU A 367 -2.73 -22.12 -5.64
CA LEU A 367 -3.82 -21.69 -6.53
C LEU A 367 -5.19 -22.01 -5.93
N LEU A 368 -5.34 -23.17 -5.28
CA LEU A 368 -6.57 -23.53 -4.57
C LEU A 368 -6.81 -22.62 -3.37
N GLY A 369 -5.77 -22.32 -2.57
CA GLY A 369 -5.84 -21.34 -1.47
C GLY A 369 -6.30 -19.95 -1.92
N GLY A 370 -5.65 -19.40 -2.94
CA GLY A 370 -6.01 -18.10 -3.51
C GLY A 370 -7.39 -18.09 -4.17
N PHE A 371 -7.76 -19.17 -4.86
CA PHE A 371 -9.10 -19.34 -5.43
C PHE A 371 -10.19 -19.36 -4.35
N LEU A 372 -10.03 -20.18 -3.31
CA LEU A 372 -10.96 -20.23 -2.17
C LEU A 372 -11.08 -18.87 -1.48
N SER A 373 -9.96 -18.13 -1.36
CA SER A 373 -9.88 -16.80 -0.76
C SER A 373 -10.56 -15.68 -1.56
N ASP A 374 -10.64 -15.78 -2.88
CA ASP A 374 -11.36 -14.79 -3.72
C ASP A 374 -12.83 -15.20 -3.97
N ALA A 375 -13.13 -16.51 -4.00
CA ALA A 375 -14.41 -17.04 -4.47
C ALA A 375 -15.43 -17.43 -3.38
N PHE A 376 -14.99 -17.95 -2.22
CA PHE A 376 -15.90 -18.61 -1.25
C PHE A 376 -15.69 -18.22 0.21
N PHE A 377 -14.43 -18.04 0.66
CA PHE A 377 -14.08 -17.79 2.05
C PHE A 377 -13.20 -16.55 2.17
N THR A 378 -13.28 -15.81 3.28
CA THR A 378 -12.31 -14.74 3.55
C THR A 378 -10.92 -15.35 3.77
N SER A 379 -9.85 -14.63 3.40
CA SER A 379 -8.47 -15.10 3.53
C SER A 379 -8.13 -15.57 4.95
N TYR A 380 -8.67 -14.87 5.96
CA TYR A 380 -8.62 -15.23 7.38
C TYR A 380 -9.17 -16.64 7.68
N ARG A 381 -10.29 -17.03 7.06
CA ARG A 381 -10.85 -18.39 7.21
C ARG A 381 -10.01 -19.43 6.48
N VAL A 382 -9.50 -19.11 5.30
CA VAL A 382 -8.61 -20.03 4.54
C VAL A 382 -7.37 -20.34 5.35
N TYR A 383 -6.65 -19.32 5.84
CA TYR A 383 -5.47 -19.50 6.70
C TYR A 383 -5.75 -20.42 7.90
N LEU A 384 -6.82 -20.17 8.66
CA LEU A 384 -7.12 -20.96 9.86
C LEU A 384 -7.44 -22.42 9.56
N ILE A 385 -8.21 -22.70 8.50
CA ILE A 385 -8.50 -24.07 8.06
C ILE A 385 -7.20 -24.76 7.63
N SER A 386 -6.36 -24.07 6.86
CA SER A 386 -5.12 -24.59 6.31
C SER A 386 -4.04 -24.85 7.36
N ALA A 387 -3.88 -23.98 8.36
CA ALA A 387 -2.95 -24.20 9.48
C ALA A 387 -3.36 -25.41 10.34
N VAL A 388 -4.66 -25.68 10.51
CA VAL A 388 -5.15 -26.90 11.17
C VAL A 388 -4.86 -28.14 10.30
N ILE A 389 -5.03 -28.07 8.98
CA ILE A 389 -4.70 -29.16 8.06
C ILE A 389 -3.19 -29.47 8.08
N GLU A 390 -2.34 -28.45 8.07
CA GLU A 390 -0.89 -28.63 8.17
C GLU A 390 -0.48 -29.28 9.50
N PHE A 391 -1.01 -28.75 10.62
CA PHE A 391 -0.79 -29.28 11.96
C PHE A 391 -1.15 -30.78 12.07
N LEU A 392 -2.28 -31.19 11.47
CA LEU A 392 -2.67 -32.61 11.41
C LEU A 392 -1.70 -33.44 10.55
N GLY A 393 -1.23 -32.92 9.43
CA GLY A 393 -0.20 -33.57 8.60
C GLY A 393 1.13 -33.76 9.35
N LEU A 394 1.58 -32.74 10.08
CA LEU A 394 2.80 -32.81 10.88
C LEU A 394 2.67 -33.74 12.10
N ILE A 395 1.48 -33.87 12.69
CA ILE A 395 1.21 -34.90 13.71
C ILE A 395 1.40 -36.30 13.12
N VAL A 396 0.84 -36.60 11.94
CA VAL A 396 1.00 -37.91 11.29
C VAL A 396 2.48 -38.22 11.04
N LEU A 397 3.24 -37.27 10.50
CA LEU A 397 4.68 -37.42 10.26
C LEU A 397 5.48 -37.58 11.56
N THR A 398 5.15 -36.82 12.62
CA THR A 398 5.80 -36.92 13.93
C THR A 398 5.56 -38.30 14.57
N ILE A 399 4.34 -38.84 14.47
CA ILE A 399 4.01 -40.18 14.98
C ILE A 399 4.81 -41.25 14.23
N GLN A 400 4.83 -41.21 12.90
CA GLN A 400 5.61 -42.16 12.10
C GLN A 400 7.13 -42.03 12.33
N ALA A 401 7.65 -40.81 12.47
CA ALA A 401 9.05 -40.57 12.76
C ALA A 401 9.45 -41.07 14.16
N ARG A 402 8.53 -41.05 15.13
CA ARG A 402 8.74 -41.56 16.49
C ARG A 402 8.74 -43.09 16.55
N ASP A 403 7.69 -43.74 16.05
CA ASP A 403 7.49 -45.18 16.24
C ASP A 403 8.34 -46.05 15.29
N PRO A 404 9.25 -46.92 15.78
CA PRO A 404 10.02 -47.85 14.93
C PRO A 404 9.15 -48.78 14.07
N SER A 405 7.97 -49.20 14.56
CA SER A 405 7.09 -50.13 13.86
C SER A 405 6.48 -49.53 12.58
N LEU A 406 6.35 -48.20 12.51
CA LEU A 406 5.75 -47.46 11.38
C LEU A 406 6.76 -47.10 10.27
N LYS A 407 8.04 -47.45 10.44
CA LYS A 407 9.15 -47.29 9.48
C LYS A 407 9.59 -48.66 8.92
N PRO A 408 10.34 -48.73 7.80
CA PRO A 408 11.02 -49.97 7.42
C PRO A 408 12.02 -50.41 8.51
N PRO A 409 12.36 -51.72 8.59
CA PRO A 409 13.43 -52.19 9.47
C PRO A 409 14.77 -51.55 9.06
N LYS A 410 15.67 -51.32 10.03
CA LYS A 410 17.03 -50.84 9.73
C LYS A 410 17.72 -51.84 8.79
N CYS A 411 18.56 -51.36 7.87
CA CYS A 411 19.35 -52.26 7.03
C CYS A 411 20.45 -52.93 7.85
N ASP A 412 20.53 -54.25 7.78
CA ASP A 412 21.70 -55.02 8.22
C ASP A 412 22.73 -55.11 7.09
N LEU A 413 23.99 -55.37 7.42
CA LEU A 413 25.11 -55.36 6.46
C LEU A 413 24.98 -56.41 5.35
N ASP A 414 24.34 -57.54 5.66
CA ASP A 414 24.23 -58.71 4.77
C ASP A 414 22.92 -58.77 3.97
N THR A 415 22.02 -57.78 4.09
CA THR A 415 20.73 -57.77 3.37
C THR A 415 20.46 -56.44 2.65
N PRO A 416 19.85 -56.46 1.46
CA PRO A 416 19.48 -55.23 0.76
C PRO A 416 18.39 -54.48 1.55
N CYS A 417 18.63 -53.20 1.83
CA CYS A 417 17.68 -52.31 2.51
C CYS A 417 16.24 -52.44 1.96
N GLN A 418 15.29 -52.80 2.82
CA GLN A 418 13.87 -52.82 2.42
C GLN A 418 13.32 -51.38 2.34
N GLU A 419 12.88 -50.97 1.14
CA GLU A 419 12.18 -49.70 0.93
C GLU A 419 10.82 -49.68 1.66
N VAL A 420 10.40 -48.51 2.13
CA VAL A 420 9.06 -48.33 2.72
C VAL A 420 7.95 -48.72 1.73
N ASN A 421 7.03 -49.56 2.18
CA ASN A 421 5.97 -50.15 1.35
C ASN A 421 4.65 -50.28 2.13
N GLY A 422 3.56 -50.54 1.40
CA GLY A 422 2.23 -50.81 1.97
C GLY A 422 1.69 -49.65 2.84
N SER A 423 1.08 -49.99 3.98
CA SER A 423 0.49 -49.03 4.92
C SER A 423 1.47 -47.98 5.44
N LYS A 424 2.76 -48.34 5.59
CA LYS A 424 3.82 -47.41 6.03
C LYS A 424 4.08 -46.32 4.99
N ALA A 425 4.07 -46.69 3.71
CA ALA A 425 4.19 -45.73 2.61
C ALA A 425 2.92 -44.87 2.48
N ALA A 426 1.74 -45.46 2.64
CA ALA A 426 0.48 -44.72 2.64
C ALA A 426 0.43 -43.66 3.75
N MET A 427 0.81 -44.00 4.98
CA MET A 427 0.87 -43.05 6.10
C MET A 427 1.82 -41.87 5.83
N LEU A 428 3.00 -42.15 5.27
CA LEU A 428 3.99 -41.15 4.89
C LEU A 428 3.44 -40.16 3.87
N PHE A 429 2.84 -40.64 2.78
CA PHE A 429 2.29 -39.78 1.74
C PHE A 429 1.01 -39.05 2.17
N ILE A 430 0.18 -39.65 3.04
CA ILE A 430 -0.96 -38.94 3.65
C ILE A 430 -0.47 -37.77 4.51
N GLY A 431 0.54 -37.99 5.36
CA GLY A 431 1.16 -36.93 6.16
C GLY A 431 1.74 -35.81 5.28
N LEU A 432 2.55 -36.15 4.28
CA LEU A 432 3.16 -35.19 3.36
C LEU A 432 2.11 -34.39 2.55
N TYR A 433 1.06 -35.03 2.02
CA TYR A 433 0.06 -34.32 1.23
C TYR A 433 -0.95 -33.52 2.07
N LEU A 434 -1.16 -33.86 3.35
CA LEU A 434 -1.85 -32.99 4.30
C LEU A 434 -1.02 -31.72 4.57
N VAL A 435 0.28 -31.84 4.82
CA VAL A 435 1.20 -30.68 4.94
C VAL A 435 1.15 -29.83 3.67
N ALA A 436 1.24 -30.44 2.50
CA ALA A 436 1.17 -29.72 1.22
C ALA A 436 -0.16 -28.95 1.02
N LEU A 437 -1.29 -29.52 1.44
CA LEU A 437 -2.60 -28.87 1.36
C LEU A 437 -2.73 -27.69 2.34
N GLY A 438 -2.16 -27.83 3.54
CA GLY A 438 -2.09 -26.75 4.52
C GLY A 438 -1.19 -25.59 4.05
N VAL A 439 0.08 -25.88 3.77
CA VAL A 439 1.06 -24.89 3.26
C VAL A 439 0.53 -24.18 2.01
N GLY A 440 -0.03 -24.93 1.05
CA GLY A 440 -0.65 -24.34 -0.15
C GLY A 440 -1.74 -23.32 0.20
N GLY A 441 -2.70 -23.70 1.05
CA GLY A 441 -3.76 -22.80 1.48
C GLY A 441 -3.27 -21.56 2.23
N ILE A 442 -2.21 -21.68 3.03
CA ILE A 442 -1.56 -20.55 3.71
C ILE A 442 -0.86 -19.64 2.69
N LYS A 443 0.10 -20.16 1.91
CA LYS A 443 0.85 -19.38 0.91
C LYS A 443 -0.05 -18.72 -0.14
N GLY A 444 -1.20 -19.32 -0.46
CA GLY A 444 -2.21 -18.76 -1.37
C GLY A 444 -3.12 -17.67 -0.79
N SER A 445 -3.18 -17.51 0.53
CA SER A 445 -4.11 -16.57 1.20
C SER A 445 -3.42 -15.53 2.10
N LEU A 446 -2.35 -15.89 2.81
CA LEU A 446 -1.70 -15.06 3.82
C LEU A 446 -0.97 -13.82 3.26
N PRO A 447 -0.22 -13.87 2.13
CA PRO A 447 0.41 -12.69 1.56
C PRO A 447 -0.62 -11.65 1.07
N ALA A 448 -1.71 -12.13 0.47
CA ALA A 448 -2.82 -11.29 0.03
C ALA A 448 -3.54 -10.67 1.24
N HIS A 449 -3.81 -11.45 2.28
CA HIS A 449 -4.44 -10.98 3.52
C HIS A 449 -3.65 -9.84 4.17
N GLY A 450 -2.33 -9.97 4.29
CA GLY A 450 -1.46 -8.91 4.81
C GLY A 450 -1.39 -7.68 3.90
N GLY A 451 -1.24 -7.88 2.58
CA GLY A 451 -1.21 -6.78 1.61
C GLY A 451 -2.52 -5.99 1.52
N GLU A 452 -3.66 -6.64 1.76
CA GLU A 452 -4.99 -6.02 1.80
C GLU A 452 -5.25 -5.23 3.09
N GLN A 453 -4.42 -5.34 4.15
CA GLN A 453 -4.58 -4.51 5.36
C GLN A 453 -4.36 -3.01 5.10
N PHE A 454 -3.67 -2.65 4.02
CA PHE A 454 -3.38 -1.28 3.64
C PHE A 454 -4.44 -0.69 2.69
N ASP A 455 -4.30 0.60 2.40
CA ASP A 455 -5.13 1.32 1.43
C ASP A 455 -4.39 1.40 0.07
N GLU A 456 -5.11 1.15 -1.02
CA GLU A 456 -4.57 1.30 -2.38
C GLU A 456 -4.81 2.70 -2.96
N THR A 457 -5.86 3.37 -2.51
CA THR A 457 -6.28 4.66 -3.07
C THR A 457 -5.29 5.77 -2.69
N THR A 458 -4.86 5.81 -1.43
CA THR A 458 -3.88 6.80 -0.96
C THR A 458 -2.42 6.40 -1.26
N PRO A 459 -1.56 7.35 -1.68
CA PRO A 459 -0.13 7.09 -1.86
C PRO A 459 0.58 6.60 -0.59
N SER A 460 0.12 7.04 0.58
CA SER A 460 0.64 6.59 1.88
C SER A 460 0.38 5.10 2.10
N GLY A 461 -0.85 4.63 1.83
CA GLY A 461 -1.21 3.22 1.94
C GLY A 461 -0.43 2.35 0.96
N ARG A 462 -0.28 2.77 -0.31
CA ARG A 462 0.56 2.05 -1.30
C ARG A 462 2.01 1.93 -0.85
N LYS A 463 2.59 3.00 -0.30
CA LYS A 463 3.95 2.97 0.26
C LYS A 463 4.05 1.97 1.42
N GLN A 464 3.12 2.00 2.36
CA GLN A 464 3.09 1.06 3.49
C GLN A 464 2.90 -0.40 3.03
N ARG A 465 2.12 -0.65 1.98
CA ARG A 465 1.95 -1.98 1.36
C ARG A 465 3.24 -2.53 0.75
N SER A 466 3.98 -1.69 0.03
CA SER A 466 5.30 -2.06 -0.52
C SER A 466 6.28 -2.38 0.61
N THR A 467 6.32 -1.54 1.66
CA THR A 467 7.08 -1.81 2.89
C THR A 467 6.67 -3.12 3.58
N PHE A 468 5.37 -3.46 3.66
CA PHE A 468 4.90 -4.75 4.16
C PHE A 468 5.46 -5.92 3.37
N PHE A 469 5.41 -5.90 2.03
CA PHE A 469 5.94 -7.01 1.23
C PHE A 469 7.47 -7.18 1.39
N ASN A 470 8.22 -6.11 1.61
CA ASN A 470 9.65 -6.20 1.93
C ASN A 470 9.89 -6.81 3.33
N TYR A 471 9.11 -6.43 4.35
CA TYR A 471 9.14 -7.09 5.66
C TYR A 471 8.66 -8.54 5.60
N PHE A 472 7.71 -8.88 4.73
CA PHE A 472 7.22 -10.26 4.54
C PHE A 472 8.34 -11.17 4.03
N VAL A 473 9.14 -10.70 3.07
CA VAL A 473 10.34 -11.40 2.58
C VAL A 473 11.44 -11.50 3.66
N PHE A 474 11.58 -10.48 4.52
CA PHE A 474 12.48 -10.57 5.67
C PHE A 474 11.99 -11.60 6.71
N CYS A 475 10.69 -11.66 7.01
CA CYS A 475 10.09 -12.62 7.92
C CYS A 475 10.17 -14.07 7.42
N LEU A 476 9.89 -14.30 6.12
CA LEU A 476 10.19 -15.54 5.42
C LEU A 476 11.63 -16.00 5.69
N SER A 477 12.58 -15.07 5.54
CA SER A 477 14.01 -15.33 5.73
C SER A 477 14.39 -15.63 7.19
N CYS A 478 13.76 -14.96 8.16
CA CYS A 478 13.95 -15.26 9.59
C CYS A 478 13.47 -16.68 9.95
N GLY A 479 12.28 -17.08 9.50
CA GLY A 479 11.77 -18.44 9.70
C GLY A 479 12.67 -19.48 9.01
N ALA A 480 13.08 -19.19 7.77
CA ALA A 480 13.99 -20.03 7.00
C ALA A 480 15.36 -20.21 7.68
N LEU A 481 15.93 -19.15 8.28
CA LEU A 481 17.23 -19.21 8.95
C LEU A 481 17.18 -20.16 10.14
N ILE A 482 16.13 -20.09 10.97
CA ILE A 482 15.96 -20.97 12.13
C ILE A 482 15.76 -22.42 11.68
N ALA A 483 14.95 -22.65 10.65
CA ALA A 483 14.74 -23.98 10.06
C ALA A 483 16.06 -24.65 9.64
N VAL A 484 16.78 -24.03 8.68
CA VAL A 484 17.92 -24.69 8.03
C VAL A 484 19.20 -24.71 8.87
N THR A 485 19.22 -24.01 10.01
CA THR A 485 20.33 -24.08 10.98
C THR A 485 19.97 -24.92 12.19
N PHE A 486 18.99 -24.51 13.00
CA PHE A 486 18.67 -25.14 14.29
C PHE A 486 17.85 -26.42 14.13
N VAL A 487 16.79 -26.41 13.31
CA VAL A 487 15.90 -27.57 13.19
C VAL A 487 16.57 -28.69 12.40
N VAL A 488 17.22 -28.37 11.28
CA VAL A 488 18.02 -29.33 10.50
C VAL A 488 19.17 -29.93 11.33
N TRP A 489 19.83 -29.15 12.19
CA TRP A 489 20.83 -29.71 13.11
C TRP A 489 20.21 -30.69 14.12
N ILE A 490 19.00 -30.42 14.62
CA ILE A 490 18.26 -31.34 15.50
C ILE A 490 17.84 -32.62 14.76
N GLU A 491 17.38 -32.53 13.51
CA GLU A 491 17.03 -33.70 12.69
C GLU A 491 18.23 -34.64 12.52
N ASP A 492 19.37 -34.11 12.10
CA ASP A 492 20.59 -34.87 11.82
C ASP A 492 21.32 -35.38 13.10
N ASN A 493 21.25 -34.66 14.23
CA ASN A 493 22.05 -34.96 15.43
C ASN A 493 21.23 -35.46 16.64
N LYS A 494 19.91 -35.28 16.65
CA LYS A 494 18.99 -35.76 17.72
C LYS A 494 17.86 -36.64 17.18
N GLY A 495 17.59 -36.59 15.88
CA GLY A 495 16.64 -37.46 15.18
C GLY A 495 15.35 -36.76 14.79
N TRP A 496 14.86 -37.15 13.62
CA TRP A 496 13.68 -36.64 12.91
C TRP A 496 12.42 -36.42 13.74
N GLN A 497 12.15 -37.28 14.73
CA GLN A 497 11.00 -37.11 15.62
C GLN A 497 11.02 -35.79 16.41
N TRP A 498 12.19 -35.18 16.63
CA TRP A 498 12.32 -33.86 17.25
C TRP A 498 12.18 -32.71 16.25
N GLY A 499 12.65 -32.88 15.01
CA GLY A 499 12.46 -31.90 13.93
C GLY A 499 10.98 -31.70 13.61
N PHE A 500 10.28 -32.79 13.27
CA PHE A 500 8.83 -32.75 13.01
C PHE A 500 8.04 -32.25 14.23
N ALA A 501 8.45 -32.55 15.46
CA ALA A 501 7.80 -32.00 16.66
C ALA A 501 7.99 -30.49 16.80
N ILE A 502 9.17 -29.93 16.49
CA ILE A 502 9.40 -28.48 16.48
C ILE A 502 8.53 -27.81 15.41
N SER A 503 8.49 -28.36 14.19
CA SER A 503 7.60 -27.89 13.12
C SER A 503 6.11 -27.93 13.55
N THR A 504 5.68 -29.01 14.20
CA THR A 504 4.31 -29.19 14.73
C THR A 504 3.97 -28.13 15.77
N ILE A 505 4.91 -27.82 16.69
CA ILE A 505 4.73 -26.77 17.71
C ILE A 505 4.72 -25.39 17.06
N SER A 506 5.55 -25.13 16.05
CA SER A 506 5.63 -23.85 15.35
C SER A 506 4.30 -23.49 14.67
N ILE A 507 3.72 -24.41 13.88
CA ILE A 507 2.42 -24.18 13.25
C ILE A 507 1.28 -24.11 14.30
N PHE A 508 1.35 -24.89 15.38
CA PHE A 508 0.38 -24.79 16.48
C PHE A 508 0.38 -23.41 17.17
N VAL A 509 1.55 -22.78 17.31
CA VAL A 509 1.69 -21.42 17.88
C VAL A 509 1.32 -20.33 16.87
N SER A 510 1.44 -20.58 15.56
CA SER A 510 1.02 -19.62 14.52
C SER A 510 -0.49 -19.32 14.56
N ILE A 511 -1.32 -20.29 14.97
CA ILE A 511 -2.78 -20.16 15.06
C ILE A 511 -3.21 -19.12 16.12
N PRO A 512 -2.85 -19.24 17.42
CA PRO A 512 -3.20 -18.22 18.42
C PRO A 512 -2.53 -16.86 18.17
N VAL A 513 -1.32 -16.82 17.58
CA VAL A 513 -0.68 -15.56 17.15
C VAL A 513 -1.55 -14.86 16.10
N PHE A 514 -1.99 -15.58 15.07
CA PHE A 514 -2.86 -15.01 14.05
C PHE A 514 -4.24 -14.61 14.61
N LEU A 515 -4.82 -15.42 15.49
CA LEU A 515 -6.10 -15.12 16.16
C LEU A 515 -6.03 -13.89 17.10
N ALA A 516 -4.86 -13.59 17.69
CA ALA A 516 -4.69 -12.38 18.49
C ALA A 516 -4.88 -11.10 17.65
N GLY A 517 -4.53 -11.13 16.36
CA GLY A 517 -4.75 -10.03 15.42
C GLY A 517 -6.20 -9.80 15.01
N SER A 518 -7.13 -10.74 15.28
CA SER A 518 -8.51 -10.74 14.74
C SER A 518 -9.26 -9.43 14.91
N ALA A 519 -9.14 -8.78 16.07
CA ALA A 519 -9.83 -7.52 16.37
C ALA A 519 -9.29 -6.29 15.60
N THR A 520 -8.21 -6.46 14.82
CA THR A 520 -7.58 -5.42 14.00
C THR A 520 -7.65 -5.71 12.49
N TYR A 521 -7.94 -6.95 12.07
CA TYR A 521 -7.98 -7.31 10.66
C TYR A 521 -9.15 -6.66 9.92
N LYS A 522 -8.86 -6.23 8.69
CA LYS A 522 -9.81 -5.88 7.64
C LYS A 522 -9.87 -7.06 6.66
N ASN A 523 -10.98 -7.81 6.65
CA ASN A 523 -11.15 -9.00 5.80
C ASN A 523 -11.95 -8.67 4.54
N LYS A 524 -11.40 -8.93 3.35
CA LYS A 524 -12.11 -8.77 2.08
C LYS A 524 -13.26 -9.79 1.97
N ILE A 525 -14.40 -9.33 1.44
CA ILE A 525 -15.54 -10.19 1.11
C ILE A 525 -15.26 -10.89 -0.24
N PRO A 526 -15.42 -12.22 -0.35
CA PRO A 526 -15.30 -12.95 -1.61
C PRO A 526 -16.21 -12.37 -2.69
N SER A 527 -15.66 -12.17 -3.89
CA SER A 527 -16.29 -11.40 -4.98
C SER A 527 -16.87 -12.28 -6.10
N GLY A 528 -17.15 -13.55 -5.79
CA GLY A 528 -17.51 -14.58 -6.76
C GLY A 528 -16.28 -15.19 -7.46
N SER A 529 -16.50 -16.28 -8.20
CA SER A 529 -15.40 -17.09 -8.76
C SER A 529 -14.64 -16.39 -9.90
N PRO A 530 -13.31 -16.21 -9.78
CA PRO A 530 -12.47 -15.76 -10.89
C PRO A 530 -12.47 -16.74 -12.06
N LEU A 531 -12.42 -18.05 -11.76
CA LEU A 531 -12.30 -19.10 -12.76
C LEU A 531 -13.56 -19.22 -13.62
N THR A 532 -14.77 -19.07 -13.04
CA THR A 532 -15.99 -19.03 -13.85
C THR A 532 -16.06 -17.78 -14.71
N THR A 533 -15.54 -16.64 -14.24
CA THR A 533 -15.45 -15.40 -15.04
C THR A 533 -14.52 -15.59 -16.25
N ILE A 534 -13.32 -16.16 -16.04
CA ILE A 534 -12.35 -16.47 -17.10
C ILE A 534 -12.95 -17.46 -18.11
N LEU A 535 -13.51 -18.58 -17.64
CA LEU A 535 -14.13 -19.59 -18.50
C LEU A 535 -15.33 -19.04 -19.27
N LYS A 536 -16.21 -18.27 -18.62
CA LYS A 536 -17.38 -17.64 -19.26
C LYS A 536 -16.97 -16.71 -20.40
N VAL A 537 -15.99 -15.84 -20.19
CA VAL A 537 -15.47 -14.93 -21.24
C VAL A 537 -14.84 -15.71 -22.39
N LEU A 538 -14.02 -16.73 -22.10
CA LEU A 538 -13.39 -17.56 -23.12
C LEU A 538 -14.41 -18.34 -23.95
N VAL A 539 -15.40 -18.99 -23.31
CA VAL A 539 -16.45 -19.76 -23.98
C VAL A 539 -17.38 -18.85 -24.79
N ALA A 540 -17.78 -17.69 -24.25
CA ALA A 540 -18.57 -16.71 -24.98
C ALA A 540 -17.82 -16.18 -26.22
N ALA A 541 -16.53 -15.85 -26.10
CA ALA A 541 -15.70 -15.43 -27.22
C ALA A 541 -15.57 -16.54 -28.29
N LEU A 542 -15.27 -17.78 -27.89
CA LEU A 542 -15.11 -18.91 -28.81
C LEU A 542 -16.41 -19.25 -29.56
N LEU A 543 -17.54 -19.33 -28.86
CA LEU A 543 -18.84 -19.58 -29.49
C LEU A 543 -19.20 -18.47 -30.49
N ASN A 544 -18.95 -17.20 -30.14
CA ASN A 544 -19.19 -16.04 -31.01
C ASN A 544 -18.14 -15.90 -32.15
N ILE A 545 -17.06 -16.68 -32.14
CA ILE A 545 -16.14 -16.86 -33.27
C ILE A 545 -16.64 -17.96 -34.21
N CYS A 546 -17.07 -19.10 -33.67
CA CYS A 546 -17.55 -20.24 -34.45
C CYS A 546 -18.86 -19.95 -35.20
N THR A 547 -19.82 -19.25 -34.58
CA THR A 547 -21.07 -18.87 -35.24
C THR A 547 -20.84 -17.97 -36.46
N TYR A 548 -19.96 -16.97 -36.34
CA TYR A 548 -19.63 -16.06 -37.45
C TYR A 548 -19.03 -16.78 -38.67
N LYS A 549 -18.24 -17.85 -38.46
CA LYS A 549 -17.76 -18.70 -39.56
C LYS A 549 -18.90 -19.44 -40.27
N ASN A 550 -19.87 -19.97 -39.53
CA ASN A 550 -20.96 -20.77 -40.10
C ASN A 550 -22.04 -19.92 -40.80
N THR A 551 -22.26 -18.66 -40.39
CA THR A 551 -23.22 -17.77 -41.07
C THR A 551 -22.72 -17.34 -42.46
N SER A 552 -21.40 -17.20 -42.64
CA SER A 552 -20.79 -16.71 -43.88
C SER A 552 -20.86 -17.68 -45.07
N SER A 553 -21.35 -18.91 -44.87
CA SER A 553 -21.47 -19.94 -45.91
C SER A 553 -22.91 -20.39 -46.18
N ALA A 554 -23.92 -19.70 -45.62
CA ALA A 554 -25.31 -20.16 -45.61
C ALA A 554 -26.34 -19.14 -46.15
N VAL A 555 -25.91 -17.95 -46.59
CA VAL A 555 -26.81 -16.87 -47.07
C VAL A 555 -26.35 -16.31 -48.42
N VAL A 556 -26.16 -17.21 -49.39
CA VAL A 556 -26.12 -16.89 -50.82
C VAL A 556 -26.96 -17.95 -51.54
N ASN A 557 -28.27 -17.69 -51.66
CA ASN A 557 -29.22 -18.17 -52.68
C ASN A 557 -30.66 -18.24 -52.12
N MET A 558 -31.41 -17.14 -52.28
CA MET A 558 -32.70 -17.11 -52.99
C MET A 558 -33.12 -15.64 -53.17
N ALA A 559 -33.63 -15.28 -54.35
CA ALA A 559 -34.01 -13.90 -54.67
C ALA A 559 -35.27 -13.86 -55.56
N SER A 560 -36.37 -13.35 -55.01
CA SER A 560 -37.63 -12.94 -55.66
C SER A 560 -38.60 -12.45 -54.57
N SER A 561 -39.40 -11.39 -54.71
CA SER A 561 -39.52 -10.37 -55.76
C SER A 561 -40.08 -9.05 -55.14
N PRO A 562 -40.07 -7.89 -55.83
CA PRO A 562 -40.31 -6.58 -55.22
C PRO A 562 -41.69 -5.94 -55.46
N SER A 563 -42.21 -5.17 -54.49
CA SER A 563 -43.22 -4.11 -54.69
C SER A 563 -43.32 -3.12 -53.50
N ASN A 564 -43.84 -1.91 -53.78
CA ASN A 564 -44.03 -0.74 -52.89
C ASN A 564 -45.55 -0.33 -52.90
N PRO A 565 -46.01 0.79 -52.30
CA PRO A 565 -45.85 1.33 -50.93
C PRO A 565 -47.21 1.75 -50.27
N HIS A 566 -47.18 2.50 -49.14
CA HIS A 566 -48.30 3.08 -48.35
C HIS A 566 -49.14 2.06 -47.53
N SER A 567 -49.67 2.33 -46.32
CA SER A 567 -49.66 3.50 -45.39
C SER A 567 -49.68 3.01 -43.91
N GLY A 568 -49.82 3.78 -42.82
CA GLY A 568 -50.08 5.22 -42.62
C GLY A 568 -50.38 5.60 -41.15
N ARG A 569 -50.70 6.89 -40.92
CA ARG A 569 -51.35 7.54 -39.74
C ARG A 569 -50.96 7.12 -38.29
N MET A 570 -49.92 7.79 -37.77
CA MET A 570 -49.87 8.50 -36.48
C MET A 570 -50.87 8.16 -35.34
N GLU A 571 -50.32 7.73 -34.20
CA GLU A 571 -50.78 8.16 -32.86
C GLU A 571 -49.56 8.34 -31.93
N SER A 572 -49.67 9.20 -30.91
CA SER A 572 -48.53 9.62 -30.06
C SER A 572 -48.72 9.21 -28.59
N LYS A 573 -47.62 8.85 -27.91
CA LYS A 573 -47.51 9.04 -26.45
C LYS A 573 -46.06 9.21 -25.97
N LEU A 574 -45.96 9.79 -24.79
CA LEU A 574 -44.79 10.44 -24.19
C LEU A 574 -44.01 9.48 -23.26
N GLU A 575 -42.81 9.91 -22.85
CA GLU A 575 -41.94 9.28 -21.83
C GLU A 575 -41.32 7.90 -22.17
N THR A 576 -40.15 7.52 -21.64
CA THR A 576 -39.29 8.19 -20.64
C THR A 576 -37.83 8.22 -21.12
N ALA A 577 -37.10 9.31 -20.84
CA ALA A 577 -35.65 9.31 -20.99
C ALA A 577 -34.99 8.35 -19.98
N LYS A 578 -34.22 7.36 -20.46
CA LYS A 578 -33.27 6.62 -19.64
C LYS A 578 -31.85 7.03 -20.01
N ALA A 579 -31.06 7.38 -19.01
CA ALA A 579 -29.73 7.94 -19.19
C ALA A 579 -28.84 7.01 -20.02
N SER A 580 -28.15 7.58 -21.00
CA SER A 580 -27.12 6.91 -21.77
C SER A 580 -25.89 6.67 -20.90
N THR A 581 -25.85 5.53 -20.21
CA THR A 581 -24.62 5.03 -19.57
C THR A 581 -23.51 4.99 -20.63
N ILE A 582 -22.35 5.57 -20.34
CA ILE A 582 -21.23 5.61 -21.29
C ILE A 582 -20.81 4.17 -21.58
N ALA A 583 -21.03 3.72 -22.82
CA ALA A 583 -20.68 2.38 -23.25
C ALA A 583 -19.16 2.27 -23.41
N GLU A 584 -18.48 1.77 -22.38
CA GLU A 584 -17.05 1.52 -22.38
C GLU A 584 -16.65 0.68 -23.60
N THR A 585 -15.80 1.23 -24.47
CA THR A 585 -15.40 0.54 -25.70
C THR A 585 -14.29 -0.48 -25.38
N PRO A 586 -14.48 -1.79 -25.68
CA PRO A 586 -13.48 -2.80 -25.34
C PRO A 586 -12.13 -2.55 -26.01
N THR A 587 -11.03 -2.71 -25.26
CA THR A 587 -9.69 -2.35 -25.74
C THR A 587 -9.26 -3.12 -26.99
N SER A 588 -8.37 -2.53 -27.78
CA SER A 588 -7.91 -3.06 -29.07
C SER A 588 -6.93 -4.24 -28.98
N HIS A 589 -6.47 -4.61 -27.79
CA HIS A 589 -5.63 -5.78 -27.54
C HIS A 589 -6.48 -7.04 -27.34
N LEU A 590 -6.00 -8.19 -27.82
CA LEU A 590 -6.69 -9.49 -27.75
C LEU A 590 -8.14 -9.43 -28.30
N LYS A 591 -8.34 -8.76 -29.45
CA LYS A 591 -9.65 -8.46 -30.07
C LYS A 591 -10.62 -9.63 -30.18
N PHE A 592 -10.13 -10.88 -30.22
CA PHE A 592 -10.98 -12.07 -30.25
C PHE A 592 -11.88 -12.18 -29.01
N LEU A 593 -11.44 -11.69 -27.84
CA LEU A 593 -12.22 -11.67 -26.59
C LEU A 593 -13.34 -10.61 -26.62
N ASN A 594 -13.19 -9.53 -27.39
CA ASN A 594 -14.23 -8.49 -27.51
C ASN A 594 -15.55 -9.10 -28.03
N LYS A 595 -15.47 -10.16 -28.84
CA LYS A 595 -16.63 -10.90 -29.34
C LYS A 595 -17.52 -11.53 -28.26
N ALA A 596 -17.04 -11.67 -27.01
CA ALA A 596 -17.88 -12.06 -25.88
C ALA A 596 -18.92 -10.99 -25.47
N VAL A 597 -18.75 -9.74 -25.91
CA VAL A 597 -19.62 -8.60 -25.61
C VAL A 597 -20.17 -7.93 -26.88
N THR A 598 -19.39 -7.87 -27.97
CA THR A 598 -19.81 -7.24 -29.25
C THR A 598 -20.95 -8.01 -29.95
N ASN A 599 -21.06 -9.32 -29.72
CA ASN A 599 -22.10 -10.16 -30.32
C ASN A 599 -23.08 -10.61 -29.23
N LYS A 600 -24.40 -10.54 -29.48
CA LYS A 600 -25.41 -11.06 -28.55
C LYS A 600 -25.13 -12.55 -28.25
N PRO A 601 -25.02 -12.95 -26.97
CA PRO A 601 -24.71 -14.33 -26.61
C PRO A 601 -25.89 -15.25 -26.91
N ARG A 602 -25.63 -16.47 -27.41
CA ARG A 602 -26.67 -17.47 -27.71
C ARG A 602 -27.42 -17.98 -26.46
N TYR A 603 -26.83 -17.81 -25.28
CA TYR A 603 -27.40 -18.19 -23.99
C TYR A 603 -27.17 -17.04 -23.00
N SER A 604 -28.21 -16.59 -22.28
CA SER A 604 -28.10 -15.47 -21.31
C SER A 604 -27.09 -15.76 -20.19
N SER A 605 -26.90 -17.02 -19.80
CA SER A 605 -25.85 -17.43 -18.85
C SER A 605 -24.43 -17.03 -19.27
N LEU A 606 -24.17 -16.87 -20.58
CA LEU A 606 -22.88 -16.46 -21.15
C LEU A 606 -22.73 -14.94 -21.36
N GLU A 607 -23.71 -14.13 -20.99
CA GLU A 607 -23.66 -12.66 -21.15
C GLU A 607 -22.57 -12.01 -20.29
N CYS A 608 -21.54 -11.47 -20.94
CA CYS A 608 -20.36 -10.87 -20.29
C CYS A 608 -20.49 -9.34 -20.23
N THR A 609 -19.86 -8.73 -19.22
CA THR A 609 -19.67 -7.26 -19.20
C THR A 609 -18.31 -6.86 -19.78
N VAL A 610 -18.17 -5.60 -20.21
CA VAL A 610 -16.89 -5.06 -20.70
C VAL A 610 -15.78 -5.24 -19.66
N GLN A 611 -16.05 -4.90 -18.40
CA GLN A 611 -15.10 -5.11 -17.29
C GLN A 611 -14.68 -6.58 -17.13
N GLN A 612 -15.56 -7.55 -17.34
CA GLN A 612 -15.17 -8.98 -17.29
C GLN A 612 -14.22 -9.34 -18.43
N VAL A 613 -14.41 -8.78 -19.63
CA VAL A 613 -13.49 -9.00 -20.76
C VAL A 613 -12.14 -8.33 -20.52
N GLU A 614 -12.10 -7.10 -20.01
CA GLU A 614 -10.84 -6.42 -19.69
C GLU A 614 -10.09 -7.09 -18.53
N ASP A 615 -10.78 -7.56 -17.49
CA ASP A 615 -10.19 -8.37 -16.41
C ASP A 615 -9.47 -9.61 -16.96
N VAL A 616 -10.13 -10.36 -17.85
CA VAL A 616 -9.56 -11.59 -18.45
C VAL A 616 -8.43 -11.28 -19.43
N LYS A 617 -8.50 -10.16 -20.17
CA LYS A 617 -7.37 -9.69 -20.99
C LYS A 617 -6.13 -9.40 -20.17
N VAL A 618 -6.27 -8.83 -18.96
CA VAL A 618 -5.15 -8.55 -18.07
C VAL A 618 -4.48 -9.85 -17.60
N VAL A 619 -5.27 -10.84 -17.16
CA VAL A 619 -4.74 -12.18 -16.80
C VAL A 619 -3.97 -12.82 -17.96
N LEU A 620 -4.55 -12.82 -19.17
CA LEU A 620 -3.90 -13.42 -20.34
C LEU A 620 -2.62 -12.69 -20.79
N LYS A 621 -2.46 -11.39 -20.48
CA LYS A 621 -1.22 -10.64 -20.74
C LYS A 621 -0.08 -11.05 -19.80
N VAL A 622 -0.34 -11.50 -18.58
CA VAL A 622 0.72 -11.86 -17.61
C VAL A 622 1.21 -13.31 -17.75
N LEU A 623 0.42 -14.19 -18.36
CA LEU A 623 0.79 -15.61 -18.56
C LEU A 623 2.12 -15.86 -19.29
N PRO A 624 2.52 -15.09 -20.34
CA PRO A 624 3.83 -15.29 -20.98
C PRO A 624 5.02 -14.97 -20.05
N ILE A 625 4.86 -13.95 -19.20
CA ILE A 625 5.88 -13.57 -18.19
C ILE A 625 5.99 -14.67 -17.12
N PHE A 626 4.85 -15.16 -16.61
CA PHE A 626 4.75 -16.32 -15.72
C PHE A 626 5.42 -17.58 -16.30
N GLY A 627 5.20 -17.86 -17.59
CA GLY A 627 5.81 -19.01 -18.26
C GLY A 627 7.34 -18.94 -18.29
N CYS A 628 7.90 -17.74 -18.44
CA CYS A 628 9.34 -17.53 -18.48
C CYS A 628 10.04 -17.67 -17.11
N THR A 629 9.32 -17.66 -15.98
CA THR A 629 9.95 -17.89 -14.67
C THR A 629 10.03 -19.37 -14.28
N ILE A 630 9.31 -20.25 -14.97
CA ILE A 630 9.28 -21.70 -14.72
C ILE A 630 10.69 -22.32 -14.83
N ILE A 631 11.53 -21.87 -15.77
CA ILE A 631 12.89 -22.42 -15.97
C ILE A 631 13.83 -22.06 -14.80
N LEU A 632 13.74 -20.85 -14.25
CA LEU A 632 14.49 -20.47 -13.04
C LEU A 632 14.02 -21.29 -11.84
N ASN A 633 12.72 -21.53 -11.73
CA ASN A 633 12.15 -22.36 -10.67
C ASN A 633 12.55 -23.84 -10.80
N CYS A 634 12.76 -24.32 -12.03
CA CYS A 634 13.37 -25.61 -12.32
C CYS A 634 14.86 -25.67 -11.94
N CYS A 635 15.57 -24.54 -11.95
CA CYS A 635 16.91 -24.44 -11.38
C CYS A 635 16.86 -24.47 -9.84
N LEU A 636 15.93 -23.74 -9.20
CA LEU A 636 15.78 -23.72 -7.74
C LEU A 636 15.55 -25.11 -7.14
N ALA A 637 14.79 -25.97 -7.81
CA ALA A 637 14.59 -27.36 -7.42
C ALA A 637 15.90 -28.16 -7.23
N GLN A 638 17.00 -27.76 -7.88
CA GLN A 638 18.31 -28.40 -7.74
C GLN A 638 18.99 -28.08 -6.39
N LEU A 639 18.62 -26.97 -5.73
CA LEU A 639 19.12 -26.60 -4.40
C LEU A 639 18.51 -27.47 -3.29
N SER A 640 17.31 -28.00 -3.48
CA SER A 640 16.63 -28.89 -2.52
C SER A 640 16.90 -30.38 -2.79
N THR A 641 17.68 -30.71 -3.82
CA THR A 641 17.91 -32.10 -4.27
C THR A 641 19.39 -32.37 -4.57
N PHE A 642 19.82 -32.31 -5.83
CA PHE A 642 21.16 -32.72 -6.23
C PHE A 642 22.28 -31.93 -5.56
N SER A 643 22.07 -30.66 -5.18
CA SER A 643 23.10 -29.88 -4.48
C SER A 643 23.31 -30.32 -3.03
N VAL A 644 22.26 -30.83 -2.35
CA VAL A 644 22.37 -31.42 -1.00
C VAL A 644 23.08 -32.77 -1.08
N GLU A 645 22.69 -33.61 -2.04
CA GLU A 645 23.35 -34.89 -2.33
C GLU A 645 24.83 -34.71 -2.72
N GLN A 646 25.14 -33.69 -3.54
CA GLN A 646 26.51 -33.30 -3.90
C GLN A 646 27.32 -32.95 -2.65
N ALA A 647 26.76 -32.11 -1.76
CA ALA A 647 27.42 -31.72 -0.51
C ALA A 647 27.60 -32.87 0.49
N ALA A 648 26.68 -33.84 0.51
CA ALA A 648 26.80 -35.05 1.33
C ALA A 648 28.00 -35.94 0.93
N THR A 649 28.57 -35.77 -0.27
CA THR A 649 29.82 -36.45 -0.69
C THR A 649 31.10 -35.68 -0.33
N MET A 650 30.99 -34.45 0.19
CA MET A 650 32.12 -33.53 0.42
C MET A 650 32.50 -33.46 1.90
N ASP A 651 33.63 -32.84 2.22
CA ASP A 651 33.94 -32.56 3.63
C ASP A 651 33.08 -31.41 4.15
N THR A 652 32.19 -31.72 5.10
CA THR A 652 31.30 -30.76 5.77
C THR A 652 31.81 -30.31 7.14
N LYS A 653 33.06 -30.65 7.50
CA LYS A 653 33.70 -30.13 8.73
C LYS A 653 34.10 -28.67 8.57
N LEU A 654 33.76 -27.87 9.57
CA LEU A 654 34.22 -26.50 9.77
C LEU A 654 34.94 -26.45 11.12
N GLY A 655 36.23 -26.80 11.11
CA GLY A 655 36.98 -27.07 12.34
C GLY A 655 36.45 -28.32 13.04
N SER A 656 35.97 -28.18 14.28
CA SER A 656 35.34 -29.27 15.05
C SER A 656 33.86 -29.49 14.73
N LEU A 657 33.17 -28.52 14.12
CA LEU A 657 31.74 -28.60 13.82
C LEU A 657 31.52 -29.38 12.50
N LYS A 658 30.77 -30.47 12.54
CA LYS A 658 30.21 -31.09 11.33
C LYS A 658 28.92 -30.38 10.95
N VAL A 659 28.89 -29.74 9.78
CA VAL A 659 27.70 -29.05 9.26
C VAL A 659 26.80 -30.05 8.50
N PRO A 660 25.46 -30.04 8.70
CA PRO A 660 24.54 -30.80 7.87
C PRO A 660 24.58 -30.36 6.39
N PRO A 661 24.59 -31.29 5.41
CA PRO A 661 24.47 -30.93 3.98
C PRO A 661 23.22 -30.09 3.70
N SER A 662 22.10 -30.45 4.34
CA SER A 662 20.80 -29.78 4.20
C SER A 662 20.75 -28.37 4.81
N SER A 663 21.78 -27.95 5.55
CA SER A 663 21.92 -26.57 6.04
C SER A 663 22.42 -25.58 4.98
N LEU A 664 22.80 -26.04 3.78
CA LEU A 664 23.27 -25.17 2.69
C LEU A 664 22.36 -23.97 2.33
N PRO A 665 21.02 -24.00 2.44
CA PRO A 665 20.18 -22.82 2.24
C PRO A 665 20.45 -21.67 3.24
N VAL A 666 21.27 -21.86 4.28
CA VAL A 666 21.75 -20.77 5.13
C VAL A 666 22.44 -19.66 4.33
N PHE A 667 23.21 -20.01 3.28
CA PHE A 667 23.95 -19.05 2.47
C PHE A 667 23.03 -18.04 1.75
N PRO A 668 22.02 -18.47 0.98
CA PRO A 668 21.09 -17.53 0.34
C PRO A 668 20.20 -16.85 1.37
N VAL A 669 19.77 -17.52 2.44
CA VAL A 669 18.94 -16.88 3.48
C VAL A 669 19.69 -15.71 4.14
N VAL A 670 20.94 -15.90 4.57
CA VAL A 670 21.77 -14.83 5.15
C VAL A 670 22.03 -13.72 4.11
N PHE A 671 22.28 -14.09 2.84
CA PHE A 671 22.46 -13.09 1.79
C PHE A 671 21.18 -12.28 1.53
N ILE A 672 20.00 -12.91 1.53
CA ILE A 672 18.70 -12.25 1.38
C ILE A 672 18.44 -11.30 2.55
N MET A 673 18.74 -11.71 3.78
CA MET A 673 18.60 -10.86 4.97
C MET A 673 19.51 -9.61 4.94
N ILE A 674 20.65 -9.68 4.25
CA ILE A 674 21.53 -8.53 4.02
C ILE A 674 21.05 -7.70 2.82
N LEU A 675 20.67 -8.34 1.73
CA LEU A 675 20.33 -7.71 0.46
C LEU A 675 18.96 -7.01 0.49
N ALA A 676 17.94 -7.56 1.17
CA ALA A 676 16.60 -6.96 1.17
C ALA A 676 16.57 -5.57 1.84
N PRO A 677 17.19 -5.33 3.02
CA PRO A 677 17.33 -3.99 3.59
C PRO A 677 18.16 -3.03 2.71
N ILE A 678 19.24 -3.51 2.09
CA ILE A 678 20.04 -2.72 1.13
C ILE A 678 19.18 -2.33 -0.09
N TYR A 679 18.36 -3.25 -0.60
CA TYR A 679 17.48 -3.01 -1.72
C TYR A 679 16.43 -1.95 -1.41
N ASP A 680 15.72 -2.05 -0.27
CA ASP A 680 14.63 -1.12 0.05
C ASP A 680 15.09 0.24 0.62
N HIS A 681 16.21 0.28 1.34
CA HIS A 681 16.71 1.53 1.95
C HIS A 681 17.79 2.26 1.15
N ILE A 682 18.49 1.58 0.23
CA ILE A 682 19.57 2.20 -0.57
C ILE A 682 19.23 2.16 -2.07
N ILE A 683 18.97 0.99 -2.64
CA ILE A 683 18.80 0.83 -4.09
C ILE A 683 17.49 1.47 -4.58
N ILE A 684 16.35 1.20 -3.94
CA ILE A 684 15.06 1.80 -4.30
C ILE A 684 15.07 3.33 -4.16
N PRO A 685 15.52 3.96 -3.05
CA PRO A 685 15.54 5.42 -2.93
C PRO A 685 16.52 6.10 -3.88
N TYR A 686 17.63 5.45 -4.22
CA TYR A 686 18.55 5.94 -5.25
C TYR A 686 17.95 5.85 -6.65
N THR A 687 17.40 4.68 -7.03
CA THR A 687 16.82 4.48 -8.37
C THR A 687 15.56 5.31 -8.58
N ARG A 688 14.68 5.49 -7.59
CA ARG A 688 13.55 6.44 -7.65
C ARG A 688 13.99 7.87 -7.97
N LYS A 689 15.11 8.34 -7.39
CA LYS A 689 15.70 9.65 -7.72
C LYS A 689 16.28 9.71 -9.14
N ALA A 690 16.92 8.63 -9.59
CA ALA A 690 17.55 8.56 -10.91
C ALA A 690 16.54 8.43 -12.06
N THR A 691 15.56 7.52 -11.95
CA THR A 691 14.56 7.23 -13.00
C THR A 691 13.34 8.15 -12.93
N LYS A 692 13.18 8.93 -11.85
CA LYS A 692 12.03 9.82 -11.58
C LYS A 692 10.66 9.11 -11.59
N SER A 693 10.65 7.80 -11.31
CA SER A 693 9.46 6.95 -11.29
C SER A 693 9.06 6.54 -9.86
N GLU A 694 7.75 6.42 -9.59
CA GLU A 694 7.22 5.91 -8.30
C GLU A 694 7.70 4.48 -8.00
N MET A 695 8.01 3.68 -9.03
CA MET A 695 8.56 2.32 -8.89
C MET A 695 10.09 2.30 -8.70
N GLY A 696 10.84 3.26 -9.26
CA GLY A 696 12.30 3.21 -9.31
C GLY A 696 12.81 2.21 -10.36
N ILE A 697 12.85 0.93 -10.00
CA ILE A 697 13.11 -0.22 -10.88
C ILE A 697 11.76 -0.87 -11.23
N THR A 698 11.53 -1.28 -12.48
CA THR A 698 10.27 -1.95 -12.84
C THR A 698 10.26 -3.42 -12.39
N HIS A 699 9.09 -3.97 -12.04
CA HIS A 699 8.99 -5.38 -11.63
C HIS A 699 9.52 -6.35 -12.71
N LEU A 700 9.41 -5.99 -14.00
CA LEU A 700 10.00 -6.75 -15.10
C LEU A 700 11.53 -6.68 -15.10
N GLN A 701 12.14 -5.50 -14.90
CA GLN A 701 13.60 -5.40 -14.72
C GLN A 701 14.09 -6.26 -13.55
N ARG A 702 13.35 -6.30 -12.44
CA ARG A 702 13.63 -7.14 -11.27
C ARG A 702 13.59 -8.63 -11.63
N ILE A 703 12.53 -9.09 -12.31
CA ILE A 703 12.39 -10.49 -12.78
C ILE A 703 13.51 -10.86 -13.76
N GLY A 704 13.78 -10.00 -14.76
CA GLY A 704 14.82 -10.21 -15.75
C GLY A 704 16.22 -10.32 -15.16
N PHE A 705 16.53 -9.53 -14.11
CA PHE A 705 17.80 -9.65 -13.39
C PHE A 705 17.96 -11.01 -12.70
N GLY A 706 16.90 -11.51 -12.06
CA GLY A 706 16.91 -12.86 -11.49
C GLY A 706 17.12 -13.96 -12.54
N LEU A 707 16.49 -13.85 -13.72
CA LEU A 707 16.70 -14.77 -14.84
C LEU A 707 18.15 -14.76 -15.38
N VAL A 708 18.91 -13.66 -15.24
CA VAL A 708 20.35 -13.63 -15.54
C VAL A 708 21.15 -14.34 -14.44
N LEU A 709 20.80 -14.12 -13.17
CA LEU A 709 21.49 -14.75 -12.03
C LEU A 709 21.33 -16.28 -12.02
N SER A 710 20.21 -16.84 -12.49
CA SER A 710 20.08 -18.31 -12.59
C SER A 710 20.99 -18.92 -13.66
N ILE A 711 21.24 -18.23 -14.78
CA ILE A 711 22.23 -18.66 -15.80
C ILE A 711 23.62 -18.72 -15.15
N VAL A 712 24.02 -17.65 -14.45
CA VAL A 712 25.31 -17.58 -13.73
C VAL A 712 25.42 -18.70 -12.69
N ALA A 713 24.35 -18.96 -11.93
CA ALA A 713 24.34 -20.01 -10.92
C ALA A 713 24.53 -21.42 -11.52
N MET A 714 23.85 -21.74 -12.63
CA MET A 714 23.99 -23.07 -13.25
C MET A 714 25.36 -23.27 -13.91
N ALA A 715 25.96 -22.21 -14.48
CA ALA A 715 27.35 -22.25 -14.94
C ALA A 715 28.33 -22.49 -13.78
N VAL A 716 28.16 -21.78 -12.66
CA VAL A 716 28.96 -21.98 -11.44
C VAL A 716 28.80 -23.41 -10.89
N ALA A 717 27.57 -23.94 -10.84
CA ALA A 717 27.29 -25.30 -10.38
C ALA A 717 28.00 -26.35 -11.24
N ALA A 718 27.97 -26.20 -12.57
CA ALA A 718 28.68 -27.09 -13.48
C ALA A 718 30.21 -27.06 -13.27
N LEU A 719 30.79 -25.87 -13.05
CA LEU A 719 32.22 -25.71 -12.77
C LEU A 719 32.64 -26.28 -11.39
N VAL A 720 31.80 -26.11 -10.37
CA VAL A 720 31.99 -26.72 -9.04
C VAL A 720 31.94 -28.25 -9.13
N GLU A 721 31.02 -28.82 -9.91
CA GLU A 721 30.93 -30.27 -10.08
C GLU A 721 32.11 -30.86 -10.87
N ILE A 722 32.56 -30.19 -11.93
CA ILE A 722 33.80 -30.56 -12.65
C ILE A 722 34.99 -30.59 -11.68
N LYS A 723 35.07 -29.64 -10.74
CA LYS A 723 36.10 -29.61 -9.70
C LYS A 723 35.95 -30.74 -8.69
N ARG A 724 34.74 -31.00 -8.18
CA ARG A 724 34.45 -32.11 -7.24
C ARG A 724 34.83 -33.46 -7.83
N LYS A 725 34.40 -33.75 -9.06
CA LYS A 725 34.71 -35.01 -9.75
C LYS A 725 36.19 -35.16 -10.06
N ARG A 726 36.89 -34.08 -10.45
CA ARG A 726 38.35 -34.11 -10.63
C ARG A 726 39.09 -34.52 -9.34
N VAL A 727 38.65 -34.02 -8.18
CA VAL A 727 39.18 -34.46 -6.87
C VAL A 727 38.87 -35.93 -6.61
N ALA A 728 37.63 -36.39 -6.84
CA ALA A 728 37.26 -37.80 -6.68
C ALA A 728 38.12 -38.75 -7.53
N THR A 729 38.44 -38.37 -8.77
CA THR A 729 39.34 -39.14 -9.64
C THR A 729 40.78 -39.16 -9.11
N HIS A 730 41.39 -38.00 -8.82
CA HIS A 730 42.79 -37.95 -8.36
C HIS A 730 43.01 -38.60 -6.99
N SER A 731 42.00 -38.58 -6.11
CA SER A 731 42.08 -39.24 -4.79
C SER A 731 41.75 -40.74 -4.82
N GLY A 732 41.37 -41.32 -5.97
CA GLY A 732 40.94 -42.72 -6.07
C GLY A 732 39.64 -43.02 -5.31
N LEU A 733 38.84 -42.00 -4.97
CA LEU A 733 37.63 -42.11 -4.15
C LEU A 733 36.33 -42.24 -4.97
N LEU A 734 36.45 -42.35 -6.30
CA LEU A 734 35.31 -42.40 -7.22
C LEU A 734 34.35 -43.56 -6.86
N ASP A 735 34.89 -44.75 -6.55
CA ASP A 735 34.12 -45.95 -6.19
C ASP A 735 33.82 -46.13 -4.70
N TYR A 736 34.21 -45.17 -3.84
CA TYR A 736 34.03 -45.23 -2.38
C TYR A 736 32.98 -44.21 -1.88
N PRO A 737 31.65 -44.46 -2.07
CA PRO A 737 30.59 -43.49 -1.77
C PRO A 737 30.42 -43.15 -0.28
N THR A 738 31.07 -43.88 0.63
CA THR A 738 31.00 -43.70 2.09
C THR A 738 32.11 -42.83 2.67
N LYS A 739 33.15 -42.51 1.89
CA LYS A 739 34.25 -41.62 2.33
C LYS A 739 34.00 -40.20 1.82
N PRO A 740 34.02 -39.16 2.66
CA PRO A 740 33.92 -37.79 2.20
C PRO A 740 35.13 -37.43 1.33
N LEU A 741 34.88 -36.77 0.21
CA LEU A 741 35.92 -36.28 -0.68
C LEU A 741 36.73 -35.15 -0.02
N PRO A 742 38.06 -35.05 -0.25
CA PRO A 742 38.92 -34.00 0.31
C PRO A 742 38.74 -32.66 -0.41
N ILE A 743 37.51 -32.15 -0.38
CA ILE A 743 37.08 -30.86 -0.92
C ILE A 743 35.97 -30.32 -0.01
N THR A 744 36.12 -29.08 0.45
CA THR A 744 35.13 -28.46 1.36
C THR A 744 33.80 -28.20 0.66
N PHE A 745 32.70 -28.50 1.34
CA PHE A 745 31.34 -28.20 0.89
C PHE A 745 31.10 -26.71 0.55
N LEU A 746 31.94 -25.79 1.08
CA LEU A 746 31.83 -24.35 0.84
C LEU A 746 31.91 -23.95 -0.65
N TRP A 747 32.45 -24.78 -1.55
CA TRP A 747 32.40 -24.51 -3.00
C TRP A 747 30.95 -24.46 -3.54
N ILE A 748 30.02 -25.17 -2.91
CA ILE A 748 28.60 -25.16 -3.29
C ILE A 748 27.91 -23.85 -2.85
N ALA A 749 28.43 -23.13 -1.85
CA ALA A 749 27.88 -21.86 -1.40
C ALA A 749 27.76 -20.81 -2.53
N PHE A 750 28.64 -20.86 -3.54
CA PHE A 750 28.58 -19.95 -4.69
C PHE A 750 27.35 -20.19 -5.58
N GLN A 751 26.97 -21.45 -5.87
CA GLN A 751 25.78 -21.72 -6.70
C GLN A 751 24.50 -21.38 -5.95
N TYR A 752 24.46 -21.63 -4.64
CA TYR A 752 23.36 -21.23 -3.76
C TYR A 752 23.23 -19.71 -3.65
N LEU A 753 24.34 -18.98 -3.52
CA LEU A 753 24.36 -17.52 -3.46
C LEU A 753 23.69 -16.92 -4.70
N PHE A 754 24.16 -17.25 -5.90
CA PHE A 754 23.59 -16.70 -7.13
C PHE A 754 22.13 -17.12 -7.35
N LEU A 755 21.77 -18.37 -7.06
CA LEU A 755 20.43 -18.88 -7.35
C LEU A 755 19.36 -18.45 -6.32
N GLY A 756 19.71 -18.34 -5.04
CA GLY A 756 18.81 -17.72 -4.04
C GLY A 756 18.70 -16.20 -4.20
N SER A 757 19.76 -15.54 -4.70
CA SER A 757 19.66 -14.14 -5.17
C SER A 757 18.68 -14.01 -6.33
N ALA A 758 18.73 -14.95 -7.28
CA ALA A 758 17.81 -14.99 -8.42
C ALA A 758 16.36 -15.06 -7.94
N ASP A 759 16.06 -15.98 -7.01
CA ASP A 759 14.72 -16.16 -6.42
C ASP A 759 14.21 -14.90 -5.71
N LEU A 760 15.02 -14.26 -4.86
CA LEU A 760 14.65 -13.00 -4.19
C LEU A 760 14.22 -11.90 -5.18
N PHE A 761 14.87 -11.83 -6.34
CA PHE A 761 14.51 -10.86 -7.35
C PHE A 761 13.29 -11.30 -8.18
N THR A 762 13.16 -12.58 -8.53
CA THR A 762 11.99 -13.08 -9.26
C THR A 762 10.73 -13.19 -8.42
N LEU A 763 10.74 -13.89 -7.28
CA LEU A 763 9.55 -14.19 -6.48
C LEU A 763 8.88 -12.92 -5.96
N ALA A 764 9.64 -12.02 -5.33
CA ALA A 764 9.11 -10.74 -4.88
C ALA A 764 8.71 -9.83 -6.05
N GLY A 765 9.39 -9.94 -7.20
CA GLY A 765 8.98 -9.26 -8.44
C GLY A 765 7.65 -9.77 -8.99
N LEU A 766 7.44 -11.09 -9.00
CA LEU A 766 6.21 -11.76 -9.45
C LEU A 766 5.02 -11.45 -8.52
N LEU A 767 5.22 -11.55 -7.20
CA LEU A 767 4.20 -11.24 -6.20
C LEU A 767 3.70 -9.80 -6.35
N GLU A 768 4.61 -8.82 -6.40
CA GLU A 768 4.25 -7.40 -6.54
C GLU A 768 3.65 -7.09 -7.93
N PHE A 769 4.17 -7.71 -9.00
CA PHE A 769 3.67 -7.58 -10.37
C PHE A 769 2.24 -8.12 -10.53
N PHE A 770 1.99 -9.38 -10.16
CA PHE A 770 0.66 -9.99 -10.27
C PHE A 770 -0.34 -9.31 -9.33
N PHE A 771 0.04 -8.96 -8.10
CA PHE A 771 -0.85 -8.25 -7.17
C PHE A 771 -1.23 -6.85 -7.71
N SER A 772 -0.32 -6.15 -8.41
CA SER A 772 -0.56 -4.78 -8.89
C SER A 772 -1.28 -4.71 -10.23
N GLU A 773 -1.01 -5.64 -11.16
CA GLU A 773 -1.71 -5.69 -12.46
C GLU A 773 -3.13 -6.31 -12.31
N ALA A 774 -3.30 -7.31 -11.45
CA ALA A 774 -4.53 -8.10 -11.38
C ALA A 774 -5.78 -7.30 -10.95
N PRO A 775 -6.97 -7.62 -11.49
CA PRO A 775 -8.24 -7.10 -11.00
C PRO A 775 -8.49 -7.48 -9.53
N ILE A 776 -9.07 -6.55 -8.77
CA ILE A 776 -9.36 -6.67 -7.33
C ILE A 776 -10.09 -7.99 -6.98
N ARG A 777 -11.00 -8.44 -7.86
CA ARG A 777 -11.84 -9.64 -7.72
C ARG A 777 -11.08 -10.98 -7.77
N MET A 778 -9.82 -10.99 -8.19
CA MET A 778 -9.04 -12.21 -8.44
C MET A 778 -7.58 -12.09 -7.98
N ARG A 779 -7.37 -11.25 -6.96
CA ARG A 779 -6.05 -10.79 -6.52
C ARG A 779 -5.29 -11.85 -5.72
N SER A 780 -5.98 -12.65 -4.91
CA SER A 780 -5.36 -13.77 -4.18
C SER A 780 -4.96 -14.88 -5.16
N LEU A 781 -5.84 -15.22 -6.12
CA LEU A 781 -5.54 -16.19 -7.17
C LEU A 781 -4.37 -15.73 -8.07
N ALA A 782 -4.36 -14.45 -8.49
CA ALA A 782 -3.27 -13.91 -9.30
C ALA A 782 -1.93 -13.85 -8.54
N THR A 783 -1.95 -13.48 -7.26
CA THR A 783 -0.74 -13.51 -6.41
C THR A 783 -0.20 -14.94 -6.27
N SER A 784 -1.11 -15.91 -6.12
CA SER A 784 -0.81 -17.35 -6.04
C SER A 784 -0.20 -17.93 -7.33
N LEU A 785 -0.32 -17.24 -8.47
CA LEU A 785 0.36 -17.60 -9.70
C LEU A 785 1.90 -17.58 -9.56
N SER A 786 2.44 -16.83 -8.58
CA SER A 786 3.86 -16.84 -8.23
C SER A 786 4.28 -18.23 -7.72
N TRP A 787 3.54 -18.77 -6.76
CA TRP A 787 3.75 -20.12 -6.23
C TRP A 787 3.48 -21.20 -7.29
N ALA A 788 2.47 -21.02 -8.14
CA ALA A 788 2.24 -21.92 -9.28
C ALA A 788 3.45 -21.98 -10.24
N SER A 789 4.19 -20.88 -10.41
CA SER A 789 5.39 -20.85 -11.24
C SER A 789 6.52 -21.66 -10.59
N LEU A 790 6.63 -21.60 -9.25
CA LEU A 790 7.53 -22.47 -8.48
C LEU A 790 7.13 -23.94 -8.67
N ALA A 791 5.86 -24.27 -8.47
CA ALA A 791 5.33 -25.63 -8.66
C ALA A 791 5.64 -26.22 -10.04
N MET A 792 5.35 -25.47 -11.11
CA MET A 792 5.63 -25.91 -12.47
C MET A 792 7.13 -26.11 -12.72
N GLY A 793 8.01 -25.30 -12.10
CA GLY A 793 9.45 -25.49 -12.17
C GLY A 793 9.92 -26.78 -11.49
N TYR A 794 9.35 -27.09 -10.31
CA TYR A 794 9.69 -28.31 -9.56
C TYR A 794 9.20 -29.57 -10.27
N TYR A 795 8.00 -29.58 -10.85
CA TYR A 795 7.55 -30.69 -11.70
C TYR A 795 8.37 -30.80 -13.00
N LEU A 796 8.74 -29.66 -13.62
CA LEU A 796 9.60 -29.65 -14.80
C LEU A 796 10.98 -30.24 -14.50
N SER A 797 11.52 -30.05 -13.28
CA SER A 797 12.76 -30.71 -12.85
C SER A 797 12.62 -32.23 -12.89
N SER A 798 11.56 -32.79 -12.31
CA SER A 798 11.27 -34.24 -12.36
C SER A 798 11.16 -34.74 -13.80
N VAL A 799 10.53 -33.97 -14.69
CA VAL A 799 10.38 -34.29 -16.12
C VAL A 799 11.73 -34.24 -16.86
N ILE A 800 12.54 -33.19 -16.69
CA ILE A 800 13.85 -33.08 -17.37
C ILE A 800 14.80 -34.17 -16.87
N VAL A 801 14.84 -34.49 -15.57
CA VAL A 801 15.64 -35.60 -15.04
C VAL A 801 15.22 -36.95 -15.64
N SER A 802 13.92 -37.18 -15.80
CA SER A 802 13.38 -38.38 -16.46
C SER A 802 13.78 -38.45 -17.94
N ILE A 803 13.60 -37.37 -18.70
CA ILE A 803 13.98 -37.27 -20.12
C ILE A 803 15.49 -37.48 -20.29
N VAL A 804 16.32 -36.81 -19.47
CA VAL A 804 17.79 -36.96 -19.52
C VAL A 804 18.19 -38.41 -19.27
N ASN A 805 17.63 -39.08 -18.26
CA ASN A 805 17.94 -40.48 -18.00
C ASN A 805 17.45 -41.42 -19.12
N SER A 806 16.27 -41.16 -19.70
CA SER A 806 15.75 -41.96 -20.83
C SER A 806 16.58 -41.79 -22.10
N VAL A 807 16.97 -40.56 -22.46
CA VAL A 807 17.76 -40.28 -23.67
C VAL A 807 19.20 -40.78 -23.52
N THR A 808 19.79 -40.68 -22.33
CA THR A 808 21.21 -41.02 -22.09
C THR A 808 21.46 -42.46 -21.66
N GLY A 809 20.39 -43.20 -21.32
CA GLY A 809 20.43 -44.60 -20.89
C GLY A 809 20.16 -45.63 -21.99
N ASN A 810 20.07 -45.22 -23.26
CA ASN A 810 19.78 -46.14 -24.36
C ASN A 810 21.01 -46.98 -24.75
N GLY A 811 20.83 -48.30 -24.82
CA GLY A 811 21.86 -49.25 -25.27
C GLY A 811 22.91 -49.54 -24.21
N THR A 812 24.19 -49.35 -24.56
CA THR A 812 25.35 -49.68 -23.71
C THR A 812 25.81 -48.54 -22.80
N HIS A 813 25.22 -47.35 -22.91
CA HIS A 813 25.61 -46.17 -22.12
C HIS A 813 24.85 -46.07 -20.80
N LYS A 814 25.56 -45.72 -19.71
CA LYS A 814 24.94 -45.46 -18.40
C LYS A 814 24.19 -44.11 -18.43
N PRO A 815 22.95 -44.03 -17.90
CA PRO A 815 22.22 -42.76 -17.79
C PRO A 815 22.98 -41.73 -16.94
N TRP A 816 22.85 -40.44 -17.25
CA TRP A 816 23.61 -39.39 -16.56
C TRP A 816 23.30 -39.25 -15.06
N LEU A 817 22.07 -39.53 -14.62
CA LEU A 817 21.59 -39.26 -13.27
C LEU A 817 20.96 -40.52 -12.65
N SER A 818 21.62 -41.67 -12.80
CA SER A 818 21.15 -42.97 -12.30
C SER A 818 22.29 -43.85 -11.78
N GLY A 819 22.08 -44.48 -10.63
CA GLY A 819 23.02 -45.40 -10.00
C GLY A 819 23.00 -45.31 -8.47
N ALA A 820 23.67 -46.23 -7.79
CA ALA A 820 23.79 -46.21 -6.33
C ALA A 820 24.87 -45.24 -5.80
N ASN A 821 25.86 -44.89 -6.65
CA ASN A 821 26.99 -44.04 -6.28
C ASN A 821 26.95 -42.70 -7.03
N PHE A 822 26.77 -41.61 -6.29
CA PHE A 822 26.67 -40.23 -6.80
C PHE A 822 27.96 -39.73 -7.48
N ASN A 823 29.13 -40.32 -7.19
CA ASN A 823 30.39 -39.94 -7.84
C ASN A 823 30.43 -40.32 -9.34
N HIS A 824 29.63 -41.30 -9.77
CA HIS A 824 29.49 -41.70 -11.18
C HIS A 824 28.49 -40.84 -11.96
N TYR A 825 27.68 -39.99 -11.30
CA TYR A 825 26.67 -39.18 -11.99
C TYR A 825 27.33 -38.13 -12.89
N HIS A 826 26.79 -37.91 -14.09
CA HIS A 826 27.18 -36.83 -15.01
C HIS A 826 26.44 -35.51 -14.72
N LEU A 827 26.41 -35.13 -13.44
CA LEU A 827 25.75 -33.93 -12.95
C LEU A 827 26.31 -32.64 -13.60
N GLU A 828 27.59 -32.63 -13.97
CA GLU A 828 28.21 -31.54 -14.72
C GLU A 828 27.54 -31.26 -16.06
N LYS A 829 27.10 -32.31 -16.77
CA LYS A 829 26.45 -32.19 -18.09
C LYS A 829 25.01 -31.71 -17.93
N PHE A 830 24.33 -32.16 -16.87
CA PHE A 830 22.99 -31.72 -16.52
C PHE A 830 22.96 -30.23 -16.10
N TYR A 831 23.93 -29.76 -15.31
CA TYR A 831 24.03 -28.35 -14.96
C TYR A 831 24.35 -27.46 -16.18
N TRP A 832 25.18 -27.91 -17.12
CA TRP A 832 25.36 -27.20 -18.40
C TRP A 832 24.08 -27.16 -19.25
N LEU A 833 23.31 -28.24 -19.34
CA LEU A 833 22.01 -28.26 -20.01
C LEU A 833 21.05 -27.22 -19.40
N MET A 834 20.95 -27.18 -18.07
CA MET A 834 20.11 -26.21 -17.34
C MET A 834 20.57 -24.76 -17.53
N CYS A 835 21.88 -24.52 -17.67
CA CYS A 835 22.45 -23.22 -18.02
C CYS A 835 22.01 -22.76 -19.42
N VAL A 836 22.11 -23.63 -20.43
CA VAL A 836 21.68 -23.32 -21.82
C VAL A 836 20.17 -23.08 -21.91
N LEU A 837 19.36 -23.93 -21.24
CA LEU A 837 17.91 -23.74 -21.18
C LEU A 837 17.53 -22.40 -20.52
N SER A 838 18.22 -22.01 -19.46
CA SER A 838 18.03 -20.71 -18.80
C SER A 838 18.40 -19.54 -19.73
N GLY A 839 19.47 -19.66 -20.52
CA GLY A 839 19.87 -18.67 -21.52
C GLY A 839 18.83 -18.47 -22.62
N LEU A 840 18.35 -19.57 -23.23
CA LEU A 840 17.29 -19.53 -24.24
C LEU A 840 15.99 -18.93 -23.68
N ASN A 841 15.64 -19.31 -22.44
CA ASN A 841 14.48 -18.78 -21.74
C ASN A 841 14.60 -17.27 -21.44
N PHE A 842 15.79 -16.75 -21.13
CA PHE A 842 16.00 -15.31 -20.94
C PHE A 842 15.81 -14.51 -22.25
N LEU A 843 16.24 -15.04 -23.40
CA LEU A 843 15.96 -14.42 -24.70
C LEU A 843 14.45 -14.40 -25.01
N HIS A 844 13.74 -15.49 -24.71
CA HIS A 844 12.28 -15.55 -24.83
C HIS A 844 11.58 -14.57 -23.85
N TYR A 845 12.09 -14.44 -22.62
CA TYR A 845 11.61 -13.46 -21.65
C TYR A 845 11.72 -12.03 -22.17
N LEU A 846 12.88 -11.65 -22.71
CA LEU A 846 13.10 -10.31 -23.29
C LEU A 846 12.09 -9.99 -24.38
N TYR A 847 11.78 -10.94 -25.27
CA TYR A 847 10.76 -10.77 -26.33
C TYR A 847 9.38 -10.37 -25.79
N TRP A 848 8.98 -10.91 -24.64
CA TRP A 848 7.71 -10.57 -23.97
C TRP A 848 7.81 -9.29 -23.14
N ALA A 849 8.87 -9.14 -22.35
CA ALA A 849 9.06 -8.00 -21.46
C ALA A 849 9.15 -6.66 -22.24
N THR A 850 9.79 -6.63 -23.41
CA THR A 850 9.85 -5.43 -24.26
C THR A 850 8.53 -5.08 -24.94
N ARG A 851 7.57 -6.02 -25.00
CA ARG A 851 6.22 -5.81 -25.55
C ARG A 851 5.15 -5.61 -24.48
N TYR A 852 5.45 -5.91 -23.23
CA TYR A 852 4.52 -5.73 -22.12
C TYR A 852 4.29 -4.24 -21.86
N LYS A 853 3.01 -3.84 -21.84
CA LYS A 853 2.60 -2.49 -21.44
C LYS A 853 1.91 -2.59 -20.09
N TYR A 854 2.56 -2.03 -19.07
CA TYR A 854 2.00 -1.84 -17.74
C TYR A 854 0.62 -1.18 -17.80
N ARG A 855 -0.27 -1.59 -16.90
CA ARG A 855 -1.57 -0.93 -16.72
C ARG A 855 -1.34 0.48 -16.18
N GLY A 856 -1.77 1.48 -16.94
CA GLY A 856 -1.81 2.86 -16.44
C GLY A 856 -2.72 2.94 -15.21
N THR A 857 -2.17 3.33 -14.06
CA THR A 857 -2.98 3.82 -12.95
C THR A 857 -3.68 5.09 -13.40
N GLY A 858 -4.99 5.18 -13.14
CA GLY A 858 -5.87 6.22 -13.67
C GLY A 858 -5.57 7.61 -13.12
N THR A 859 -4.53 8.26 -13.66
CA THR A 859 -4.34 9.70 -13.58
C THR A 859 -5.13 10.34 -14.72
N THR A 860 -6.33 10.82 -14.41
CA THR A 860 -7.00 11.82 -15.24
C THR A 860 -6.15 13.08 -15.22
N SER A 861 -5.51 13.36 -16.36
CA SER A 861 -4.73 14.58 -16.63
C SER A 861 -5.64 15.77 -16.92
#